data_AF-A0A9P6NPF9-F1
#
_entry.id   AF-A0A9P6NPF9-F1
#
_cell.length_a   1.000
_cell.length_b   1.000
_cell.length_c   1.000
_cell.angle_alpha   90.00
_cell.angle_beta   90.00
_cell.angle_gamma   90.00
#
_symmetry.space_group_name_H-M   'P 1'
#
loop_
_entity.id
_entity.type
_entity.pdbx_description
1 polymer ?
#
loop_
_entity_poly.entity_id
_entity_poly.type
_entity_poly.pdbx_seq_one_letter_code
_entity_poly.pdbx_strand_id
1 'polypeptide(L)'
;MDPSPAQPPTNSGTLSTKRASLRALNLSPPLPPAVQSLDSSLKKNTAYIKRLKTGLHLTDHVQALVKETRTVSLDKYLSEISAAAIDGLTKCKSASEIWGAVEVISALHQRFSATFTEPFFQQFLTGLAVPNKQHLLSLAADQRDREESSRITRQRSLLRCLAEFDLVALIRTSAGPKIVCEGETTFATLKDLLTADKEALVTPLPLAVSFAKQFLVLCFPPTVATAPTPAESTEVKQVSFDEDIIGLPIKEKFGKLFRQYFDALSRKAVKDHIRIQETEKRNTEAAIRSGQIIDDRVQTLEKLSKDQEKLWSGIQSLAETLSFTPPTLPTASATSPTNAITGTGPSLAFGASGNSDLGVWADEEEKKFYEELIDLRDEVPVMLLGLDASAKKCEQQTKGEGESEKDGQAKLEEEMEKLAVKDLSSDDKLEGEIEDTEQDDFLCLLFRPNFNAPPTPVPSTPAEALASGPAARLTALFTRLNEVYSVDAIDRITVEFAYLNSKAARNRLIKHLLSVNQNRTDLIPYFARMAATLSKYMPDIPAGLLSGLEDEFRYLQRRKTSNQDLYGIRSKNIRFISELTKFNLTPSHSILHCVKVCVDELTGSNIENLCNLLEGCGRWVFRNEHTHDKMAQLLEQMKRKKASQNLDSRHLMMLENAYFQCNPPDRPVLEPKIRSPMELFIRYQLYDYLNKKSLDKVIKILRKLQWNLPEVVVKLLKNILTKVWKIKYGNVYLFAIIVHDLSKYHPTFTVSVIDQVLENIRFGMELNLFKDNQKRIASIKYLGELYNYRAIDSKVVFDTLWSFVTFGHLDGRPSPEIPCPIDGPDDFFRVRLVCTLLHTCGHCFDRGSLKKRLNNFLTFFIMYLRCKESPPMDIDFLLQDTFEELRPKLNIYLGLDQATKAVEEMYAATSQGGINEEDKADEEEIGDENETRDREDSDEKGDGEVDDEADSDGGDTVMNGDEALGDEDLPRNTSSVAITAEEEEEFARELAKMVAETGGAQSSTGGVEVGRKNDRNPTSSNLFSDQGLPLLKKILNPAGSLDTSDGANVGDQMTFALLMKKGNKQQLKPMQIPSTAPIAVHTRNQQMHDRVEHQQLKKIVLDYEQREEAAQRQHMQADLARRGINLKFVND
;
A
#
# COMPACT_ATOMS: atom_id res chain seq x y z
N MET A 1 -51.20 44.43 58.43
CA MET A 1 -50.78 44.30 57.02
C MET A 1 -50.12 42.95 56.91
N ASP A 2 -50.84 41.97 56.39
CA ASP A 2 -50.32 40.61 56.16
C ASP A 2 -49.29 40.62 55.02
N PRO A 3 -48.10 40.00 55.18
CA PRO A 3 -47.29 39.58 54.07
C PRO A 3 -47.68 38.14 53.68
N SER A 4 -48.14 38.00 52.44
CA SER A 4 -48.50 36.73 51.79
C SER A 4 -47.34 35.72 51.77
N PRO A 5 -47.60 34.40 51.88
CA PRO A 5 -46.55 33.37 51.86
C PRO A 5 -46.02 33.17 50.43
N ALA A 6 -44.70 33.26 50.26
CA ALA A 6 -44.02 32.96 49.01
C ALA A 6 -44.22 31.48 48.61
N GLN A 7 -44.77 31.27 47.42
CA GLN A 7 -44.92 29.96 46.78
C GLN A 7 -43.54 29.32 46.47
N PRO A 8 -43.46 27.97 46.44
CA PRO A 8 -42.23 27.28 46.03
C PRO A 8 -41.96 27.49 44.52
N PRO A 9 -40.71 27.68 44.09
CA PRO A 9 -40.41 27.95 42.68
C PRO A 9 -40.72 26.73 41.81
N THR A 10 -41.46 26.97 40.74
CA THR A 10 -41.80 26.02 39.66
C THR A 10 -40.54 25.57 38.90
N ASN A 11 -40.47 24.27 38.61
CA ASN A 11 -39.25 23.53 38.25
C ASN A 11 -38.79 23.69 36.76
N SER A 12 -38.87 24.90 36.19
CA SER A 12 -38.61 25.15 34.75
C SER A 12 -37.61 26.28 34.48
N GLY A 13 -36.51 26.34 35.24
CA GLY A 13 -35.39 27.24 34.98
C GLY A 13 -34.31 26.62 34.09
N THR A 14 -33.62 27.43 33.28
CA THR A 14 -32.40 27.02 32.54
C THR A 14 -31.33 26.56 33.53
N LEU A 15 -30.40 25.69 33.11
CA LEU A 15 -29.39 25.09 34.01
C LEU A 15 -28.51 26.15 34.72
N SER A 16 -28.32 27.34 34.12
CA SER A 16 -27.69 28.51 34.76
C SER A 16 -28.48 29.02 35.97
N THR A 17 -29.80 29.21 35.85
CA THR A 17 -30.64 29.65 36.99
C THR A 17 -30.63 28.64 38.15
N LYS A 18 -30.55 27.34 37.84
CA LYS A 18 -30.43 26.29 38.86
C LYS A 18 -29.07 26.35 39.58
N ARG A 19 -27.97 26.63 38.87
CA ARG A 19 -26.64 26.86 39.45
C ARG A 19 -26.62 28.07 40.37
N ALA A 20 -27.15 29.21 39.93
CA ALA A 20 -27.21 30.43 40.73
C ALA A 20 -28.00 30.23 42.05
N SER A 21 -29.16 29.56 41.96
CA SER A 21 -29.98 29.23 43.14
C SER A 21 -29.26 28.32 44.14
N LEU A 22 -28.61 27.25 43.68
CA LEU A 22 -27.85 26.36 44.57
C LEU A 22 -26.62 27.04 45.15
N ARG A 23 -25.93 27.84 44.35
CA ARG A 23 -24.77 28.63 44.78
C ARG A 23 -25.12 29.56 45.93
N ALA A 24 -26.22 30.31 45.83
CA ALA A 24 -26.68 31.19 46.90
C ALA A 24 -26.98 30.41 48.20
N LEU A 25 -27.64 29.25 48.10
CA LEU A 25 -27.95 28.37 49.23
C LEU A 25 -26.71 27.75 49.87
N ASN A 26 -25.69 27.42 49.07
CA ASN A 26 -24.43 26.87 49.59
C ASN A 26 -23.57 27.94 50.26
N LEU A 27 -23.55 29.16 49.71
CA LEU A 27 -22.84 30.29 50.32
C LEU A 27 -23.46 30.71 51.65
N SER A 28 -24.79 30.71 51.74
CA SER A 28 -25.56 31.07 52.93
C SER A 28 -26.49 29.92 53.35
N PRO A 29 -25.94 28.85 53.99
CA PRO A 29 -26.76 27.72 54.39
C PRO A 29 -27.82 28.16 55.41
N PRO A 30 -29.09 27.70 55.27
CA PRO A 30 -30.14 28.02 56.22
C PRO A 30 -29.78 27.49 57.61
N LEU A 31 -30.14 28.23 58.68
CA LEU A 31 -29.90 27.79 60.06
C LEU A 31 -30.48 26.38 60.27
N PRO A 32 -29.76 25.47 60.96
CA PRO A 32 -30.27 24.13 61.22
C PRO A 32 -31.61 24.22 61.98
N PRO A 33 -32.64 23.45 61.56
CA PRO A 33 -33.94 23.51 62.21
C PRO A 33 -33.82 23.18 63.69
N ALA A 34 -34.39 24.04 64.54
CA ALA A 34 -34.40 23.85 65.99
C ALA A 34 -35.16 22.57 66.35
N VAL A 35 -34.42 21.58 66.85
CA VAL A 35 -34.86 20.35 67.55
C VAL A 35 -36.20 19.77 67.06
N GLN A 36 -36.20 19.25 65.83
CA GLN A 36 -37.11 18.14 65.48
C GLN A 36 -36.39 16.82 65.81
N SER A 37 -37.11 15.87 66.42
CA SER A 37 -36.59 14.52 66.69
C SER A 37 -36.33 13.79 65.36
N LEU A 38 -35.10 13.89 64.87
CA LEU A 38 -34.66 13.21 63.66
C LEU A 38 -34.66 11.69 63.87
N ASP A 39 -35.04 10.94 62.85
CA ASP A 39 -35.09 9.48 62.93
C ASP A 39 -33.66 8.91 62.96
N SER A 40 -33.27 8.29 64.06
CA SER A 40 -31.96 7.66 64.25
C SER A 40 -31.96 6.14 63.99
N SER A 41 -33.01 5.59 63.36
CA SER A 41 -33.11 4.16 63.05
C SER A 41 -31.94 3.68 62.20
N LEU A 42 -31.24 2.64 62.66
CA LEU A 42 -30.15 1.99 61.92
C LEU A 42 -30.60 1.56 60.52
N LYS A 43 -31.83 1.04 60.39
CA LYS A 43 -32.38 0.60 59.10
C LYS A 43 -32.47 1.74 58.08
N LYS A 44 -32.86 2.95 58.51
CA LYS A 44 -32.95 4.12 57.63
C LYS A 44 -31.57 4.68 57.28
N ASN A 45 -30.66 4.75 58.26
CA ASN A 45 -29.27 5.17 58.02
C ASN A 45 -28.56 4.25 57.02
N THR A 46 -28.64 2.92 57.20
CA THR A 46 -28.03 1.97 56.26
C THR A 46 -28.70 2.00 54.88
N ALA A 47 -30.02 2.20 54.81
CA ALA A 47 -30.73 2.36 53.54
C ALA A 47 -30.30 3.62 52.78
N TYR A 48 -30.12 4.74 53.51
CA TYR A 48 -29.61 6.00 52.95
C TYR A 48 -28.20 5.82 52.36
N ILE A 49 -27.28 5.21 53.12
CA ILE A 49 -25.90 4.93 52.67
C ILE A 49 -25.90 4.01 51.44
N LYS A 50 -26.73 2.96 51.43
CA LYS A 50 -26.85 2.04 50.29
C LYS A 50 -27.35 2.76 49.03
N ARG A 51 -28.39 3.61 49.15
CA ARG A 51 -28.91 4.42 48.03
C ARG A 51 -27.87 5.41 47.52
N LEU A 52 -27.10 6.02 48.41
CA LEU A 52 -26.02 6.94 48.03
C LEU A 52 -24.91 6.20 47.25
N LYS A 53 -24.53 4.99 47.66
CA LYS A 53 -23.48 4.17 47.03
C LYS A 53 -23.87 3.56 45.68
N THR A 54 -25.13 3.15 45.50
CA THR A 54 -25.56 2.40 44.30
C THR A 54 -26.61 3.10 43.46
N GLY A 55 -27.39 4.03 44.02
CA GLY A 55 -28.56 4.63 43.40
C GLY A 55 -28.44 6.11 43.04
N LEU A 56 -27.27 6.75 43.23
CA LEU A 56 -27.10 8.20 42.99
C LEU A 56 -27.34 8.63 41.52
N HIS A 57 -27.22 7.70 40.57
CA HIS A 57 -27.49 7.91 39.15
C HIS A 57 -28.99 7.81 38.77
N LEU A 58 -29.88 7.53 39.72
CA LEU A 58 -31.31 7.34 39.47
C LEU A 58 -32.11 8.53 40.02
N THR A 59 -32.89 9.19 39.17
CA THR A 59 -33.62 10.43 39.50
C THR A 59 -34.57 10.27 40.71
N ASP A 60 -35.28 9.14 40.81
CA ASP A 60 -36.20 8.88 41.94
C ASP A 60 -35.46 8.78 43.28
N HIS A 61 -34.25 8.21 43.26
CA HIS A 61 -33.41 8.11 44.43
C HIS A 61 -32.82 9.46 44.84
N VAL A 62 -32.52 10.35 43.89
CA VAL A 62 -32.04 11.73 44.17
C VAL A 62 -33.08 12.51 44.98
N GLN A 63 -34.35 12.50 44.57
CA GLN A 63 -35.41 13.19 45.30
C GLN A 63 -35.63 12.61 46.70
N ALA A 64 -35.57 11.27 46.82
CA ALA A 64 -35.66 10.59 48.10
C ALA A 64 -34.48 10.95 49.02
N LEU A 65 -33.26 10.98 48.50
CA LEU A 65 -32.04 11.34 49.25
C LEU A 65 -32.12 12.77 49.76
N VAL A 66 -32.49 13.76 48.92
CA VAL A 66 -32.64 15.16 49.34
C VAL A 66 -33.66 15.31 50.48
N LYS A 67 -34.77 14.56 50.44
CA LYS A 67 -35.79 14.55 51.50
C LYS A 67 -35.29 13.87 52.78
N GLU A 68 -34.61 12.73 52.66
CA GLU A 68 -34.06 11.97 53.78
C GLU A 68 -32.94 12.73 54.49
N THR A 69 -32.13 13.50 53.77
CA THR A 69 -31.10 14.39 54.34
C THR A 69 -31.67 15.38 55.34
N ARG A 70 -32.94 15.79 55.21
CA ARG A 70 -33.61 16.71 56.14
C ARG A 70 -34.28 16.02 57.33
N THR A 71 -34.52 14.71 57.27
CA THR A 71 -35.40 13.99 58.21
C THR A 71 -34.71 12.89 59.02
N VAL A 72 -33.53 12.41 58.58
CA VAL A 72 -32.77 11.32 59.22
C VAL A 72 -31.57 11.86 60.01
N SER A 73 -31.23 11.25 61.14
CA SER A 73 -30.06 11.62 61.95
C SER A 73 -28.77 10.97 61.40
N LEU A 74 -28.00 11.69 60.59
CA LEU A 74 -26.82 11.17 59.86
C LEU A 74 -25.46 11.47 60.53
N ASP A 75 -25.42 12.23 61.62
CA ASP A 75 -24.20 12.77 62.24
C ASP A 75 -23.14 11.71 62.60
N LYS A 76 -23.57 10.52 63.01
CA LYS A 76 -22.67 9.40 63.37
C LYS A 76 -22.09 8.66 62.17
N TYR A 77 -22.63 8.87 60.97
CA TYR A 77 -22.31 8.12 59.76
C TYR A 77 -21.65 8.99 58.68
N LEU A 78 -21.22 10.22 58.99
CA LEU A 78 -20.67 11.15 58.01
C LEU A 78 -19.45 10.60 57.26
N SER A 79 -18.59 9.82 57.92
CA SER A 79 -17.43 9.16 57.28
C SER A 79 -17.85 8.09 56.26
N GLU A 80 -18.84 7.25 56.59
CA GLU A 80 -19.40 6.25 55.68
C GLU A 80 -20.18 6.89 54.53
N ILE A 81 -20.88 7.99 54.80
CA ILE A 81 -21.60 8.79 53.81
C ILE A 81 -20.62 9.42 52.81
N SER A 82 -19.49 9.96 53.27
CA SER A 82 -18.44 10.50 52.38
C SER A 82 -17.91 9.43 51.42
N ALA A 83 -17.57 8.24 51.92
CA ALA A 83 -17.11 7.13 51.08
C ALA A 83 -18.18 6.63 50.11
N ALA A 84 -19.42 6.47 50.58
CA ALA A 84 -20.56 6.04 49.76
C ALA A 84 -20.92 7.06 48.67
N ALA A 85 -20.82 8.36 48.96
CA ALA A 85 -21.01 9.44 47.99
C ALA A 85 -20.01 9.34 46.83
N ILE A 86 -18.72 9.14 47.12
CA ILE A 86 -17.68 9.01 46.10
C ILE A 86 -17.96 7.79 45.20
N ASP A 87 -18.26 6.63 45.80
CA ASP A 87 -18.62 5.43 45.04
C ASP A 87 -19.84 5.65 44.13
N GLY A 88 -20.85 6.40 44.59
CA GLY A 88 -22.02 6.78 43.80
C GLY A 88 -21.67 7.74 42.65
N LEU A 89 -20.83 8.74 42.90
CA LEU A 89 -20.41 9.75 41.93
C LEU A 89 -19.66 9.13 40.74
N THR A 90 -18.86 8.09 40.98
CA THR A 90 -18.14 7.39 39.88
C THR A 90 -19.07 6.70 38.87
N LYS A 91 -20.34 6.45 39.25
CA LYS A 91 -21.35 5.81 38.39
C LYS A 91 -22.16 6.81 37.57
N CYS A 92 -22.10 8.10 37.91
CA CYS A 92 -22.83 9.15 37.20
C CYS A 92 -22.12 9.49 35.89
N LYS A 93 -22.79 9.32 34.75
CA LYS A 93 -22.22 9.50 33.40
C LYS A 93 -22.88 10.65 32.64
N SER A 94 -24.18 10.83 32.76
CA SER A 94 -24.92 11.87 32.03
C SER A 94 -24.94 13.21 32.79
N ALA A 95 -25.21 14.31 32.08
CA ALA A 95 -25.26 15.64 32.70
C ALA A 95 -26.40 15.77 33.72
N SER A 96 -27.54 15.13 33.48
CA SER A 96 -28.68 15.09 34.41
C SER A 96 -28.37 14.28 35.68
N GLU A 97 -27.70 13.14 35.55
CA GLU A 97 -27.24 12.33 36.70
C GLU A 97 -26.26 13.09 37.57
N ILE A 98 -25.28 13.76 36.95
CA ILE A 98 -24.29 14.57 37.67
C ILE A 98 -24.98 15.72 38.38
N TRP A 99 -25.94 16.39 37.73
CA TRP A 99 -26.71 17.46 38.36
C TRP A 99 -27.51 16.96 39.58
N GLY A 100 -28.19 15.82 39.47
CA GLY A 100 -28.89 15.20 40.60
C GLY A 100 -27.95 14.85 41.75
N ALA A 101 -26.74 14.38 41.44
CA ALA A 101 -25.72 14.15 42.46
C ALA A 101 -25.26 15.46 43.14
N VAL A 102 -25.08 16.55 42.39
CA VAL A 102 -24.72 17.88 42.92
C VAL A 102 -25.79 18.40 43.88
N GLU A 103 -27.08 18.17 43.60
CA GLU A 103 -28.17 18.53 44.51
C GLU A 103 -28.10 17.78 45.85
N VAL A 104 -27.83 16.47 45.82
CA VAL A 104 -27.69 15.65 47.04
C VAL A 104 -26.48 16.09 47.88
N ILE A 105 -25.32 16.32 47.25
CA ILE A 105 -24.11 16.79 47.94
C ILE A 105 -24.30 18.21 48.49
N SER A 106 -24.99 19.08 47.76
CA SER A 106 -25.34 20.43 48.25
C SER A 106 -26.26 20.37 49.46
N ALA A 107 -27.25 19.47 49.48
CA ALA A 107 -28.12 19.28 50.64
C ALA A 107 -27.35 18.78 51.88
N LEU A 108 -26.36 17.90 51.70
CA LEU A 108 -25.47 17.45 52.77
C LEU A 108 -24.57 18.59 53.28
N HIS A 109 -24.02 19.42 52.36
CA HIS A 109 -23.25 20.61 52.72
C HIS A 109 -24.09 21.64 53.49
N GLN A 110 -25.32 21.92 53.06
CA GLN A 110 -26.18 22.89 53.73
C GLN A 110 -26.53 22.47 55.16
N ARG A 111 -26.61 21.15 55.43
CA ARG A 111 -26.95 20.64 56.74
C ARG A 111 -25.75 20.49 57.69
N PHE A 112 -24.64 19.97 57.19
CA PHE A 112 -23.47 19.62 58.01
C PHE A 112 -22.29 20.58 57.84
N SER A 113 -22.31 21.42 56.80
CA SER A 113 -21.28 22.41 56.49
C SER A 113 -19.88 21.78 56.52
N ALA A 114 -18.93 22.36 57.25
CA ALA A 114 -17.54 21.92 57.31
C ALA A 114 -17.36 20.47 57.79
N THR A 115 -18.22 19.94 58.67
CA THR A 115 -18.03 18.59 59.25
C THR A 115 -18.21 17.46 58.24
N PHE A 116 -18.97 17.70 57.17
CA PHE A 116 -19.09 16.77 56.03
C PHE A 116 -18.16 17.18 54.89
N THR A 117 -18.15 18.47 54.53
CA THR A 117 -17.57 18.94 53.28
C THR A 117 -16.05 18.81 53.24
N GLU A 118 -15.35 19.12 54.32
CA GLU A 118 -13.89 18.99 54.38
C GLU A 118 -13.40 17.54 54.24
N PRO A 119 -13.87 16.56 55.05
CA PRO A 119 -13.46 15.16 54.89
C PRO A 119 -13.94 14.54 53.58
N PHE A 120 -15.11 14.93 53.07
CA PHE A 120 -15.60 14.51 51.75
C PHE A 120 -14.65 14.97 50.64
N PHE A 121 -14.26 16.25 50.62
CA PHE A 121 -13.39 16.78 49.56
C PHE A 121 -11.97 16.20 49.61
N GLN A 122 -11.40 15.96 50.80
CA GLN A 122 -10.10 15.30 50.95
C GLN A 122 -10.11 13.89 50.33
N GLN A 123 -11.17 13.11 50.59
CA GLN A 123 -11.31 11.78 49.99
C GLN A 123 -11.64 11.84 48.49
N PHE A 124 -12.48 12.79 48.08
CA PHE A 124 -12.89 12.98 46.69
C PHE A 124 -11.70 13.31 45.77
N LEU A 125 -10.83 14.24 46.20
CA LEU A 125 -9.64 14.62 45.43
C LEU A 125 -8.63 13.47 45.31
N THR A 126 -8.61 12.53 46.25
CA THR A 126 -7.80 11.30 46.14
C THR A 126 -8.24 10.45 44.94
N GLY A 127 -9.53 10.46 44.58
CA GLY A 127 -10.04 9.80 43.37
C GLY A 127 -9.62 10.46 42.05
N LEU A 128 -9.14 11.71 42.12
CA LEU A 128 -8.59 12.49 40.99
C LEU A 128 -7.06 12.59 41.06
N ALA A 129 -6.40 11.86 41.95
CA ALA A 129 -4.96 11.88 42.07
C ALA A 129 -4.25 11.33 40.82
N VAL A 130 -3.05 11.84 40.56
CA VAL A 130 -2.15 11.35 39.51
C VAL A 130 -1.69 9.93 39.86
N PRO A 131 -1.64 9.00 38.89
CA PRO A 131 -1.22 7.61 39.14
C PRO A 131 0.25 7.53 39.61
N ASN A 132 0.52 6.58 40.50
CA ASN A 132 1.89 6.28 40.92
C ASN A 132 2.64 5.54 39.81
N LYS A 133 3.59 6.22 39.16
CA LYS A 133 4.37 5.67 38.05
C LYS A 133 5.08 4.35 38.39
N GLN A 134 5.56 4.19 39.61
CA GLN A 134 6.25 2.96 40.04
C GLN A 134 5.30 1.75 40.11
N HIS A 135 4.05 1.98 40.51
CA HIS A 135 3.05 0.92 40.56
C HIS A 135 2.66 0.45 39.16
N LEU A 136 2.38 1.40 38.25
CA LEU A 136 2.05 1.07 36.86
C LEU A 136 3.18 0.33 36.15
N LEU A 137 4.44 0.69 36.42
CA LEU A 137 5.61 0.00 35.86
C LEU A 137 5.78 -1.44 36.36
N SER A 138 5.29 -1.75 37.57
CA SER A 138 5.35 -3.11 38.15
C SER A 138 4.32 -4.09 37.57
N LEU A 139 3.33 -3.60 36.81
CA LEU A 139 2.27 -4.40 36.21
C LEU A 139 2.62 -4.83 34.78
N ALA A 140 2.10 -6.01 34.39
CA ALA A 140 2.15 -6.49 33.01
C ALA A 140 1.41 -5.54 32.06
N ALA A 141 1.81 -5.50 30.78
CA ALA A 141 1.30 -4.53 29.80
C ALA A 141 -0.24 -4.54 29.68
N ASP A 142 -0.86 -5.71 29.55
CA ASP A 142 -2.33 -5.83 29.43
C ASP A 142 -3.06 -5.41 30.71
N GLN A 143 -2.45 -5.62 31.87
CA GLN A 143 -3.02 -5.24 33.16
C GLN A 143 -2.91 -3.73 33.38
N ARG A 144 -1.79 -3.13 32.97
CA ARG A 144 -1.57 -1.68 32.98
C ARG A 144 -2.61 -0.96 32.12
N ASP A 145 -2.85 -1.42 30.90
CA ASP A 145 -3.79 -0.78 29.97
C ASP A 145 -5.25 -0.85 30.47
N ARG A 146 -5.65 -1.98 31.09
CA ARG A 146 -6.98 -2.13 31.71
C ARG A 146 -7.15 -1.22 32.93
N GLU A 147 -6.16 -1.17 33.81
CA GLU A 147 -6.19 -0.30 34.99
C GLU A 147 -6.28 1.17 34.57
N GLU A 148 -5.47 1.58 33.60
CA GLU A 148 -5.44 2.95 33.10
C GLU A 148 -6.77 3.37 32.44
N SER A 149 -7.38 2.49 31.63
CA SER A 149 -8.70 2.72 31.04
C SER A 149 -9.81 2.87 32.10
N SER A 150 -9.79 2.02 33.13
CA SER A 150 -10.74 2.09 34.23
C SER A 150 -10.57 3.37 35.06
N ARG A 151 -9.31 3.80 35.25
CA ARG A 151 -8.93 5.02 35.96
C ARG A 151 -9.40 6.27 35.21
N ILE A 152 -9.16 6.36 33.91
CA ILE A 152 -9.63 7.48 33.06
C ILE A 152 -11.16 7.56 33.07
N THR A 153 -11.85 6.42 33.00
CA THR A 153 -13.32 6.40 33.06
C THR A 153 -13.84 6.96 34.39
N ARG A 154 -13.20 6.59 35.51
CA ARG A 154 -13.53 7.10 36.85
C ARG A 154 -13.25 8.60 36.97
N GLN A 155 -12.04 9.02 36.58
CA GLN A 155 -11.61 10.42 36.65
C GLN A 155 -12.47 11.33 35.79
N ARG A 156 -12.96 10.85 34.63
CA ARG A 156 -13.86 11.63 33.77
C ARG A 156 -15.15 12.04 34.48
N SER A 157 -15.79 11.12 35.19
CA SER A 157 -17.01 11.41 35.95
C SER A 157 -16.72 12.32 37.14
N LEU A 158 -15.66 12.04 37.90
CA LEU A 158 -15.27 12.86 39.06
C LEU A 158 -14.86 14.28 38.66
N LEU A 159 -14.14 14.46 37.55
CA LEU A 159 -13.70 15.77 37.06
C LEU A 159 -14.90 16.65 36.68
N ARG A 160 -15.93 16.07 36.06
CA ARG A 160 -17.19 16.80 35.78
C ARG A 160 -17.90 17.22 37.07
N CYS A 161 -17.94 16.34 38.07
CA CYS A 161 -18.51 16.65 39.37
C CYS A 161 -17.72 17.77 40.06
N LEU A 162 -16.38 17.74 40.01
CA LEU A 162 -15.51 18.77 40.59
C LEU A 162 -15.81 20.15 40.00
N ALA A 163 -15.93 20.24 38.67
CA ALA A 163 -16.26 21.49 37.99
C ALA A 163 -17.62 22.06 38.42
N GLU A 164 -18.65 21.21 38.54
CA GLU A 164 -19.96 21.65 39.04
C GLU A 164 -19.90 22.06 40.53
N PHE A 165 -19.14 21.34 41.36
CA PHE A 165 -18.95 21.68 42.78
C PHE A 165 -18.29 23.05 42.97
N ASP A 166 -17.35 23.40 42.10
CA ASP A 166 -16.69 24.72 42.06
C ASP A 166 -17.72 25.81 41.67
N LEU A 167 -18.53 25.56 40.64
CA LEU A 167 -19.57 26.47 40.16
C LEU A 167 -20.67 26.73 41.19
N VAL A 168 -21.00 25.74 42.04
CA VAL A 168 -21.99 25.91 43.14
C VAL A 168 -21.36 26.28 44.50
N ALA A 169 -20.08 26.66 44.54
CA ALA A 169 -19.36 27.13 45.73
C ALA A 169 -19.25 26.12 46.90
N LEU A 170 -19.16 24.82 46.60
CA LEU A 170 -18.96 23.78 47.62
C LEU A 170 -17.50 23.68 48.08
N ILE A 171 -16.54 24.05 47.22
CA ILE A 171 -15.11 23.98 47.52
C ILE A 171 -14.71 25.26 48.28
N ARG A 172 -14.48 25.13 49.60
CA ARG A 172 -13.91 26.19 50.44
C ARG A 172 -12.77 25.62 51.26
N THR A 173 -11.60 26.24 51.21
CA THR A 173 -10.50 25.90 52.14
C THR A 173 -10.70 26.70 53.43
N SER A 174 -10.83 26.01 54.57
CA SER A 174 -11.00 26.62 55.90
C SER A 174 -9.73 27.29 56.47
N ALA A 175 -8.66 27.46 55.67
CA ALA A 175 -7.36 27.91 56.13
C ALA A 175 -6.85 29.20 55.43
N GLY A 176 -6.92 30.33 56.15
CA GLY A 176 -6.05 31.51 55.94
C GLY A 176 -6.45 32.51 54.82
N PRO A 177 -5.82 33.70 54.78
CA PRO A 177 -6.31 34.92 54.11
C PRO A 177 -6.05 34.96 52.59
N LYS A 178 -6.01 33.80 51.92
CA LYS A 178 -5.97 33.74 50.45
C LYS A 178 -7.36 33.38 49.96
N ILE A 179 -8.07 34.38 49.44
CA ILE A 179 -9.32 34.18 48.69
C ILE A 179 -8.95 33.32 47.48
N VAL A 180 -9.23 32.01 47.54
CA VAL A 180 -9.08 31.10 46.39
C VAL A 180 -10.16 31.51 45.39
N CYS A 181 -9.74 31.89 44.19
CA CYS A 181 -10.66 32.31 43.15
C CYS A 181 -11.43 31.11 42.60
N GLU A 182 -12.71 31.29 42.31
CA GLU A 182 -13.62 30.27 41.78
C GLU A 182 -13.06 29.65 40.48
N GLY A 183 -12.97 28.32 40.40
CA GLY A 183 -12.34 27.63 39.27
C GLY A 183 -10.87 27.24 39.50
N GLU A 184 -10.20 27.72 40.54
CA GLU A 184 -8.76 27.50 40.75
C GLU A 184 -8.41 26.05 41.14
N THR A 185 -9.25 25.41 41.96
CA THR A 185 -9.07 23.99 42.33
C THR A 185 -9.29 23.07 41.14
N THR A 186 -10.33 23.34 40.34
CA THR A 186 -10.60 22.62 39.08
C THR A 186 -9.48 22.81 38.07
N PHE A 187 -8.94 24.03 37.95
CA PHE A 187 -7.79 24.31 37.09
C PHE A 187 -6.54 23.56 37.53
N ALA A 188 -6.19 23.59 38.83
CA ALA A 188 -5.00 22.94 39.35
C ALA A 188 -5.03 21.42 39.14
N THR A 189 -6.15 20.78 39.49
CA THR A 189 -6.34 19.33 39.27
C THR A 189 -6.32 18.96 37.79
N LEU A 190 -6.98 19.73 36.92
CA LEU A 190 -6.94 19.46 35.48
C LEU A 190 -5.53 19.63 34.91
N LYS A 191 -4.81 20.67 35.32
CA LYS A 191 -3.41 20.90 34.92
C LYS A 191 -2.54 19.71 35.32
N ASP A 192 -2.65 19.23 36.55
CA ASP A 192 -1.85 18.11 37.03
C ASP A 192 -2.18 16.83 36.26
N LEU A 193 -3.46 16.56 35.97
CA LEU A 193 -3.89 15.40 35.18
C LEU A 193 -3.40 15.44 33.72
N LEU A 194 -3.41 16.62 33.07
CA LEU A 194 -2.97 16.76 31.68
C LEU A 194 -1.44 16.83 31.53
N THR A 195 -0.71 17.25 32.57
CA THR A 195 0.75 17.49 32.51
C THR A 195 1.60 16.50 33.31
N ALA A 196 0.98 15.57 34.04
CA ALA A 196 1.68 14.55 34.84
C ALA A 196 2.64 13.66 34.04
N ASP A 197 2.31 13.35 32.79
CA ASP A 197 3.14 12.51 31.94
C ASP A 197 3.29 13.10 30.52
N LYS A 198 4.50 13.58 30.23
CA LYS A 198 4.85 14.14 28.92
C LYS A 198 4.99 13.07 27.84
N GLU A 199 5.18 11.80 28.20
CA GLU A 199 5.31 10.69 27.25
C GLU A 199 3.94 10.10 26.91
N ALA A 200 3.05 10.02 27.91
CA ALA A 200 1.69 9.49 27.79
C ALA A 200 0.61 10.56 27.52
N LEU A 201 0.91 11.55 26.66
CA LEU A 201 -0.01 12.66 26.34
C LEU A 201 -1.39 12.23 25.82
N VAL A 202 -1.51 11.04 25.21
CA VAL A 202 -2.76 10.53 24.63
C VAL A 202 -3.73 10.02 25.70
N THR A 203 -3.21 9.53 26.81
CA THR A 203 -4.01 8.87 27.85
C THR A 203 -5.03 9.79 28.53
N PRO A 204 -4.71 11.05 28.89
CA PRO A 204 -5.69 11.97 29.45
C PRO A 204 -6.54 12.71 28.39
N LEU A 205 -6.35 12.46 27.09
CA LEU A 205 -7.10 13.13 26.01
C LEU A 205 -8.62 13.01 26.15
N PRO A 206 -9.20 11.85 26.52
CA PRO A 206 -10.65 11.74 26.74
C PRO A 206 -11.16 12.63 27.89
N LEU A 207 -10.31 12.95 28.89
CA LEU A 207 -10.65 13.86 29.98
C LEU A 207 -10.73 15.30 29.44
N ALA A 208 -9.74 15.72 28.65
CA ALA A 208 -9.68 17.04 28.03
C ALA A 208 -10.88 17.31 27.11
N VAL A 209 -11.19 16.38 26.20
CA VAL A 209 -12.33 16.50 25.26
C VAL A 209 -13.65 16.56 26.03
N SER A 210 -13.83 15.68 27.01
CA SER A 210 -15.03 15.63 27.84
C SER A 210 -15.25 16.93 28.64
N PHE A 211 -14.19 17.49 29.20
CA PHE A 211 -14.26 18.75 29.95
C PHE A 211 -14.56 19.94 29.03
N ALA A 212 -13.86 20.04 27.90
CA ALA A 212 -14.05 21.11 26.93
C ALA A 212 -15.49 21.14 26.40
N LYS A 213 -16.06 20.00 25.99
CA LYS A 213 -17.43 19.93 25.44
C LYS A 213 -18.50 20.42 26.42
N GLN A 214 -18.34 20.15 27.70
CA GLN A 214 -19.37 20.44 28.71
C GLN A 214 -19.24 21.82 29.35
N PHE A 215 -18.02 22.35 29.47
CA PHE A 215 -17.74 23.60 30.19
C PHE A 215 -17.17 24.71 29.30
N LEU A 216 -17.25 24.58 27.96
CA LEU A 216 -16.71 25.55 26.99
C LEU A 216 -17.12 26.99 27.32
N VAL A 217 -18.42 27.23 27.45
CA VAL A 217 -18.99 28.58 27.64
C VAL A 217 -18.65 29.17 29.02
N LEU A 218 -18.33 28.34 30.01
CA LEU A 218 -18.16 28.76 31.41
C LEU A 218 -16.70 28.92 31.82
N CYS A 219 -15.81 28.08 31.28
CA CYS A 219 -14.40 28.02 31.69
C CYS A 219 -13.44 28.63 30.66
N PHE A 220 -13.91 29.04 29.47
CA PHE A 220 -13.07 29.61 28.40
C PHE A 220 -13.49 31.05 28.05
N PRO A 221 -12.57 31.87 27.54
CA PRO A 221 -12.88 33.23 27.13
C PRO A 221 -13.77 33.26 25.86
N PRO A 222 -14.65 34.27 25.71
CA PRO A 222 -15.61 34.37 24.60
C PRO A 222 -14.97 34.58 23.21
N THR A 223 -13.66 34.82 23.13
CA THR A 223 -12.91 35.05 21.89
C THR A 223 -12.47 33.77 21.15
N VAL A 224 -12.90 32.59 21.60
CA VAL A 224 -12.81 31.36 20.78
C VAL A 224 -13.91 31.41 19.73
N ALA A 225 -13.59 32.05 18.60
CA ALA A 225 -14.51 32.45 17.55
C ALA A 225 -15.35 31.28 17.01
N THR A 226 -16.67 31.39 17.20
CA THR A 226 -17.67 30.85 16.28
C THR A 226 -17.37 31.34 14.87
N ALA A 227 -16.71 30.52 14.05
CA ALA A 227 -16.75 30.67 12.61
C ALA A 227 -18.11 30.11 12.12
N PRO A 228 -18.90 30.88 11.35
CA PRO A 228 -20.18 30.40 10.84
C PRO A 228 -19.95 29.50 9.62
N THR A 229 -20.36 28.23 9.71
CA THR A 229 -20.64 27.39 8.54
C THR A 229 -22.01 27.77 7.96
N PRO A 230 -22.17 27.94 6.64
CA PRO A 230 -23.44 28.36 6.04
C PRO A 230 -24.37 27.15 5.85
N ALA A 231 -24.93 26.66 6.93
CA ALA A 231 -26.08 25.75 6.91
C ALA A 231 -26.75 25.80 8.29
N GLU A 232 -28.02 26.23 8.31
CA GLU A 232 -28.92 26.43 9.46
C GLU A 232 -29.07 27.88 9.94
N SER A 233 -29.76 28.68 9.12
CA SER A 233 -30.52 29.84 9.59
C SER A 233 -31.75 29.36 10.36
N THR A 234 -31.59 29.09 11.66
CA THR A 234 -32.70 29.19 12.61
C THR A 234 -32.34 30.26 13.63
N GLU A 235 -33.17 31.30 13.72
CA GLU A 235 -33.01 32.44 14.62
C GLU A 235 -32.88 31.99 16.09
N VAL A 236 -31.66 31.86 16.58
CA VAL A 236 -31.42 31.81 18.02
C VAL A 236 -31.23 33.24 18.50
N LYS A 237 -32.30 33.79 19.07
CA LYS A 237 -32.25 35.02 19.87
C LYS A 237 -31.08 34.93 20.85
N GLN A 238 -30.12 35.84 20.73
CA GLN A 238 -29.13 36.10 21.76
C GLN A 238 -29.87 36.47 23.04
N VAL A 239 -29.92 35.54 24.00
CA VAL A 239 -30.25 35.85 25.39
C VAL A 239 -28.94 36.17 26.06
N SER A 240 -28.71 37.46 26.32
CA SER A 240 -27.64 37.94 27.20
C SER A 240 -27.84 37.39 28.60
N PHE A 241 -26.88 36.60 29.08
CA PHE A 241 -26.75 36.27 30.50
C PHE A 241 -25.51 36.97 31.06
N ASP A 242 -25.74 37.97 31.90
CA ASP A 242 -24.80 38.39 32.93
C ASP A 242 -24.70 37.26 33.97
N GLU A 243 -23.58 36.55 34.04
CA GLU A 243 -23.14 35.78 35.23
C GLU A 243 -21.75 35.14 34.96
N ASP A 244 -20.70 35.96 34.94
CA ASP A 244 -19.30 35.48 34.95
C ASP A 244 -18.95 34.90 36.34
N ILE A 245 -19.48 33.71 36.66
CA ILE A 245 -19.17 32.98 37.92
C ILE A 245 -17.65 32.75 38.02
N ILE A 246 -17.00 32.35 36.92
CA ILE A 246 -15.54 32.22 36.84
C ILE A 246 -14.94 33.51 36.29
N GLY A 247 -14.01 34.13 37.02
CA GLY A 247 -13.34 35.33 36.56
C GLY A 247 -12.50 35.12 35.29
N LEU A 248 -12.45 36.15 34.43
CA LEU A 248 -11.59 36.25 33.25
C LEU A 248 -10.13 35.74 33.44
N PRO A 249 -9.40 36.05 34.54
CA PRO A 249 -8.02 35.56 34.69
C PRO A 249 -7.91 34.04 34.78
N ILE A 250 -8.93 33.34 35.28
CA ILE A 250 -8.95 31.87 35.34
C ILE A 250 -9.36 31.30 33.99
N LYS A 251 -10.31 31.93 33.29
CA LYS A 251 -10.68 31.55 31.91
C LYS A 251 -9.47 31.60 30.96
N GLU A 252 -8.62 32.62 31.09
CA GLU A 252 -7.36 32.71 30.34
C GLU A 252 -6.36 31.59 30.68
N LYS A 253 -6.27 31.20 31.96
CA LYS A 253 -5.42 30.08 32.40
C LYS A 253 -5.87 28.76 31.75
N PHE A 254 -7.17 28.48 31.71
CA PHE A 254 -7.73 27.32 31.00
C PHE A 254 -7.41 27.38 29.50
N GLY A 255 -7.66 28.52 28.84
CA GLY A 255 -7.34 28.70 27.43
C GLY A 255 -5.87 28.44 27.10
N LYS A 256 -4.94 28.96 27.92
CA LYS A 256 -3.50 28.72 27.76
C LYS A 256 -3.12 27.25 27.96
N LEU A 257 -3.68 26.58 28.96
CA LEU A 257 -3.43 25.16 29.23
C LEU A 257 -3.86 24.27 28.05
N PHE A 258 -5.07 24.48 27.54
CA PHE A 258 -5.59 23.68 26.43
C PHE A 258 -4.87 23.94 25.10
N ARG A 259 -4.44 25.19 24.83
CA ARG A 259 -3.57 25.49 23.67
C ARG A 259 -2.23 24.77 23.77
N GLN A 260 -1.55 24.87 24.91
CA GLN A 260 -0.26 24.19 25.11
C GLN A 260 -0.37 22.67 24.99
N TYR A 261 -1.45 22.09 25.52
CA TYR A 261 -1.73 20.66 25.42
C TYR A 261 -2.06 20.25 23.98
N PHE A 262 -2.87 21.03 23.27
CA PHE A 262 -3.18 20.82 21.85
C PHE A 262 -1.93 20.88 20.97
N ASP A 263 -1.06 21.89 21.16
CA ASP A 263 0.20 22.01 20.43
C ASP A 263 1.13 20.81 20.68
N ALA A 264 1.15 20.28 21.91
CA ALA A 264 1.93 19.09 22.25
C ALA A 264 1.37 17.82 21.59
N LEU A 265 0.04 17.67 21.54
CA LEU A 265 -0.62 16.57 20.84
C LEU A 265 -0.39 16.65 19.32
N SER A 266 -0.46 17.84 18.75
CA SER A 266 -0.22 18.08 17.33
C SER A 266 1.21 17.70 16.92
N ARG A 267 2.21 18.10 17.71
CA ARG A 267 3.61 17.67 17.49
C ARG A 267 3.77 16.15 17.61
N LYS A 268 3.09 15.52 18.57
CA LYS A 268 3.11 14.06 18.73
C LYS A 268 2.45 13.34 17.55
N ALA A 269 1.30 13.81 17.08
CA ALA A 269 0.59 13.23 15.94
C ALA A 269 1.41 13.26 14.65
N VAL A 270 2.11 14.38 14.37
CA VAL A 270 3.03 14.49 13.24
C VAL A 270 4.21 13.51 13.40
N LYS A 271 4.81 13.44 14.59
CA LYS A 271 5.93 12.52 14.86
C LYS A 271 5.52 11.05 14.72
N ASP A 272 4.36 10.67 15.24
CA ASP A 272 3.85 9.31 15.15
C ASP A 272 3.49 8.95 13.69
N HIS A 273 2.97 9.91 12.90
CA HIS A 273 2.72 9.73 11.47
C HIS A 273 4.00 9.45 10.68
N ILE A 274 5.05 10.26 10.90
CA ILE A 274 6.37 10.06 10.26
C ILE A 274 6.93 8.68 10.64
N ARG A 275 6.83 8.30 11.92
CA ARG A 275 7.28 6.99 12.41
C ARG A 275 6.55 5.84 11.71
N ILE A 276 5.23 5.97 11.49
CA ILE A 276 4.43 4.98 10.77
C ILE A 276 4.91 4.84 9.32
N GLN A 277 5.07 5.96 8.61
CA GLN A 277 5.60 5.98 7.23
C GLN A 277 6.99 5.32 7.15
N GLU A 278 7.89 5.62 8.09
CA GLU A 278 9.20 4.97 8.14
C GLU A 278 9.12 3.46 8.41
N THR A 279 8.21 3.01 9.28
CA THR A 279 8.02 1.58 9.54
C THR A 279 7.39 0.86 8.36
N GLU A 280 6.45 1.49 7.66
CA GLU A 280 5.88 0.99 6.41
C GLU A 280 6.96 0.84 5.35
N LYS A 281 7.80 1.87 5.15
CA LYS A 281 8.94 1.80 4.23
C LYS A 281 9.91 0.67 4.59
N ARG A 282 10.25 0.52 5.88
CA ARG A 282 11.11 -0.58 6.33
C ARG A 282 10.45 -1.96 6.12
N ASN A 283 9.12 -2.05 6.17
CA ASN A 283 8.37 -3.29 5.94
C ASN A 283 8.31 -3.61 4.44
N THR A 284 8.10 -2.63 3.56
CA THR A 284 8.14 -2.82 2.11
C THR A 284 9.53 -3.19 1.63
N GLU A 285 10.59 -2.56 2.13
CA GLU A 285 11.98 -2.95 1.84
C GLU A 285 12.31 -4.38 2.31
N ALA A 286 11.75 -4.82 3.43
CA ALA A 286 11.92 -6.18 3.92
C ALA A 286 11.14 -7.18 3.05
N ALA A 287 9.93 -6.81 2.60
CA ALA A 287 9.13 -7.60 1.66
C ALA A 287 9.86 -7.78 0.33
N ILE A 288 10.48 -6.72 -0.19
CA ILE A 288 11.26 -6.76 -1.43
C ILE A 288 12.52 -7.63 -1.25
N ARG A 289 13.21 -7.53 -0.11
CA ARG A 289 14.45 -8.29 0.16
C ARG A 289 14.24 -9.78 0.45
N SER A 290 13.14 -10.14 1.11
CA SER A 290 12.94 -11.49 1.64
C SER A 290 11.67 -12.20 1.15
N GLY A 291 10.85 -11.54 0.32
CA GLY A 291 9.60 -12.07 -0.23
C GLY A 291 8.47 -12.26 0.79
N GLN A 292 8.75 -12.11 2.09
CA GLN A 292 7.79 -12.25 3.19
C GLN A 292 8.00 -11.15 4.23
N ILE A 293 6.91 -10.69 4.86
CA ILE A 293 6.98 -9.77 6.00
C ILE A 293 6.72 -10.59 7.26
N ILE A 294 7.59 -10.46 8.26
CA ILE A 294 7.43 -11.13 9.56
C ILE A 294 6.16 -10.62 10.24
N ASP A 295 5.31 -11.54 10.74
CA ASP A 295 4.02 -11.21 11.38
C ASP A 295 4.14 -10.19 12.52
N ASP A 296 5.21 -10.24 13.31
CA ASP A 296 5.48 -9.28 14.40
C ASP A 296 5.60 -7.83 13.89
N ARG A 297 6.13 -7.63 12.69
CA ARG A 297 6.25 -6.30 12.06
C ARG A 297 4.91 -5.79 11.55
N VAL A 298 4.03 -6.68 11.11
CA VAL A 298 2.65 -6.36 10.73
C VAL A 298 1.84 -5.98 11.97
N GLN A 299 1.91 -6.79 13.02
CA GLN A 299 1.23 -6.51 14.30
C GLN A 299 1.70 -5.20 14.93
N THR A 300 3.00 -4.89 14.87
CA THR A 300 3.55 -3.62 15.36
C THR A 300 3.03 -2.43 14.57
N LEU A 301 2.95 -2.54 13.23
CA LEU A 301 2.41 -1.49 12.37
C LEU A 301 0.91 -1.26 12.64
N GLU A 302 0.13 -2.34 12.76
CA GLU A 302 -1.29 -2.25 13.10
C GLU A 302 -1.51 -1.59 14.47
N LYS A 303 -0.68 -1.90 15.46
CA LYS A 303 -0.77 -1.29 16.79
C LYS A 303 -0.49 0.20 16.71
N LEU A 304 0.59 0.62 16.03
CA LEU A 304 0.92 2.03 15.85
C LEU A 304 -0.17 2.79 15.07
N SER A 305 -0.74 2.18 14.03
CA SER A 305 -1.83 2.76 13.24
C SER A 305 -3.11 2.97 14.08
N LYS A 306 -3.53 1.95 14.85
CA LYS A 306 -4.68 2.04 15.77
C LYS A 306 -4.49 3.12 16.84
N ASP A 307 -3.28 3.27 17.36
CA ASP A 307 -2.96 4.30 18.35
C ASP A 307 -2.96 5.71 17.73
N GLN A 308 -2.49 5.85 16.49
CA GLN A 308 -2.55 7.11 15.73
C GLN A 308 -3.99 7.52 15.42
N GLU A 309 -4.86 6.58 15.00
CA GLU A 309 -6.26 6.86 14.69
C GLU A 309 -7.02 7.37 15.93
N LYS A 310 -6.80 6.74 17.10
CA LYS A 310 -7.36 7.20 18.38
C LYS A 310 -6.89 8.60 18.73
N LEU A 311 -5.59 8.88 18.59
CA LEU A 311 -5.03 10.21 18.83
C LEU A 311 -5.63 11.25 17.88
N TRP A 312 -5.71 10.94 16.59
CA TRP A 312 -6.23 11.84 15.56
C TRP A 312 -7.71 12.18 15.79
N SER A 313 -8.55 11.18 16.07
CA SER A 313 -9.96 11.40 16.38
C SER A 313 -10.16 12.30 17.61
N GLY A 314 -9.30 12.16 18.63
CA GLY A 314 -9.33 13.01 19.82
C GLY A 314 -8.84 14.43 19.56
N ILE A 315 -7.80 14.62 18.72
CA ILE A 315 -7.33 15.94 18.28
C ILE A 315 -8.42 16.64 17.48
N GLN A 316 -9.07 15.95 16.55
CA GLN A 316 -10.14 16.51 15.73
C GLN A 316 -11.33 16.93 16.60
N SER A 317 -11.75 16.08 17.55
CA SER A 317 -12.85 16.44 18.45
C SER A 317 -12.50 17.62 19.37
N LEU A 318 -11.24 17.75 19.79
CA LEU A 318 -10.77 18.89 20.58
C LEU A 318 -10.67 20.16 19.73
N ALA A 319 -10.19 20.04 18.48
CA ALA A 319 -10.08 21.12 17.51
C ALA A 319 -11.45 21.69 17.15
N GLU A 320 -12.44 20.84 16.89
CA GLU A 320 -13.83 21.23 16.64
C GLU A 320 -14.44 21.96 17.85
N THR A 321 -14.20 21.45 19.06
CA THR A 321 -14.76 22.03 20.30
C THR A 321 -14.13 23.38 20.65
N LEU A 322 -12.83 23.55 20.41
CA LEU A 322 -12.07 24.77 20.76
C LEU A 322 -11.80 25.68 19.56
N SER A 323 -12.38 25.39 18.39
CA SER A 323 -12.15 26.09 17.12
C SER A 323 -10.66 26.27 16.79
N PHE A 324 -9.84 25.26 17.10
CA PHE A 324 -8.42 25.22 16.70
C PHE A 324 -8.29 24.57 15.33
N THR A 325 -7.27 24.96 14.58
CA THR A 325 -6.94 24.30 13.32
C THR A 325 -6.15 23.02 13.61
N PRO A 326 -6.59 21.83 13.15
CA PRO A 326 -5.81 20.60 13.27
C PRO A 326 -4.51 20.72 12.45
N PRO A 327 -3.41 20.05 12.86
CA PRO A 327 -2.14 20.10 12.14
C PRO A 327 -2.23 19.36 10.80
N THR A 328 -1.58 19.87 9.76
CA THR A 328 -1.50 19.16 8.48
C THR A 328 -0.59 17.94 8.61
N LEU A 329 -1.10 16.75 8.29
CA LEU A 329 -0.29 15.53 8.22
C LEU A 329 0.45 15.50 6.87
N PRO A 330 1.77 15.27 6.85
CA PRO A 330 2.54 15.20 5.61
C PRO A 330 2.12 13.98 4.79
N THR A 331 1.56 14.20 3.60
CA THR A 331 1.18 13.15 2.65
C THR A 331 2.43 12.40 2.16
N ALA A 332 2.29 11.11 1.85
CA ALA A 332 3.38 10.21 1.48
C ALA A 332 4.24 10.61 0.26
N SER A 333 3.94 11.73 -0.42
CA SER A 333 4.83 12.33 -1.43
C SER A 333 6.03 13.07 -0.84
N ALA A 334 5.96 13.54 0.41
CA ALA A 334 7.03 14.36 0.99
C ALA A 334 8.26 13.56 1.47
N THR A 335 8.16 12.24 1.62
CA THR A 335 9.24 11.41 2.17
C THR A 335 9.36 10.07 1.43
N SER A 336 9.84 10.09 0.18
CA SER A 336 10.43 8.90 -0.44
C SER A 336 11.57 9.26 -1.39
N PRO A 337 12.75 8.63 -1.21
CA PRO A 337 13.66 8.24 -2.27
C PRO A 337 13.27 6.83 -2.75
N THR A 338 13.01 6.65 -4.04
CA THR A 338 12.54 5.40 -4.64
C THR A 338 13.67 4.76 -5.45
N ASN A 339 14.37 3.81 -4.83
CA ASN A 339 15.15 2.84 -5.60
C ASN A 339 14.20 1.84 -6.25
N ALA A 340 14.01 1.95 -7.57
CA ALA A 340 13.48 0.88 -8.42
C ALA A 340 14.41 0.68 -9.62
N ILE A 341 15.14 -0.45 -9.62
CA ILE A 341 15.89 -0.95 -10.78
C ILE A 341 15.14 -2.14 -11.38
N THR A 342 14.59 -1.89 -12.57
CA THR A 342 14.42 -2.71 -13.79
C THR A 342 13.95 -4.18 -13.73
N GLY A 343 12.88 -4.46 -14.51
CA GLY A 343 12.59 -5.80 -15.04
C GLY A 343 11.21 -5.96 -15.71
N THR A 344 11.05 -5.41 -16.93
CA THR A 344 10.13 -5.86 -18.02
C THR A 344 8.62 -6.09 -17.73
N GLY A 345 7.75 -5.16 -18.17
CA GLY A 345 6.30 -5.37 -18.32
C GLY A 345 5.50 -4.05 -18.28
N PRO A 346 4.44 -3.85 -19.10
CA PRO A 346 4.14 -2.56 -19.73
C PRO A 346 3.51 -1.51 -18.80
N SER A 347 3.98 -0.27 -18.96
CA SER A 347 3.51 0.96 -18.35
C SER A 347 2.01 1.20 -18.50
N LEU A 348 1.22 0.86 -17.48
CA LEU A 348 -0.17 1.29 -17.33
C LEU A 348 -0.55 1.52 -15.85
N ALA A 349 0.18 2.35 -15.10
CA ALA A 349 -0.30 2.84 -13.79
C ALA A 349 0.47 4.04 -13.18
N PHE A 350 1.02 4.97 -13.97
CA PHE A 350 1.51 6.24 -13.40
C PHE A 350 1.09 7.40 -14.29
N GLY A 351 0.02 8.08 -13.91
CA GLY A 351 -0.52 9.19 -14.65
C GLY A 351 -1.85 9.66 -14.07
N ALA A 352 -1.81 10.28 -12.90
CA ALA A 352 -2.83 11.23 -12.44
C ALA A 352 -2.43 11.78 -11.07
N SER A 353 -1.77 12.95 -11.07
CA SER A 353 -1.56 13.95 -10.00
C SER A 353 -0.11 14.43 -10.01
N GLY A 354 0.18 15.62 -10.56
CA GLY A 354 1.45 16.30 -10.25
C GLY A 354 2.21 17.02 -11.36
N ASN A 355 1.67 17.19 -12.58
CA ASN A 355 2.46 17.85 -13.65
C ASN A 355 2.60 19.39 -13.50
N SER A 356 2.05 20.00 -12.44
CA SER A 356 2.23 21.43 -12.17
C SER A 356 3.37 21.75 -11.18
N ASP A 357 3.83 20.79 -10.37
CA ASP A 357 4.80 21.04 -9.28
C ASP A 357 6.25 20.61 -9.61
N LEU A 358 6.45 19.84 -10.69
CA LEU A 358 7.76 19.34 -11.11
C LEU A 358 8.56 20.32 -11.98
N GLY A 359 7.90 21.32 -12.58
CA GLY A 359 8.56 22.40 -13.33
C GLY A 359 9.53 21.92 -14.41
N VAL A 360 10.82 22.24 -14.24
CA VAL A 360 11.94 21.94 -15.16
C VAL A 360 12.39 20.47 -15.05
N TRP A 361 12.06 19.77 -13.97
CA TRP A 361 12.57 18.43 -13.62
C TRP A 361 11.68 17.29 -14.15
N ALA A 362 12.27 16.12 -14.35
CA ALA A 362 11.55 14.94 -14.83
C ALA A 362 10.70 14.27 -13.76
N ASP A 363 11.22 14.20 -12.55
CA ASP A 363 10.58 13.64 -11.36
C ASP A 363 11.03 14.40 -10.09
N GLU A 364 10.44 14.04 -8.95
CA GLU A 364 10.73 14.68 -7.67
C GLU A 364 12.10 14.28 -7.11
N GLU A 365 12.66 13.15 -7.52
CA GLU A 365 13.96 12.64 -7.08
C GLU A 365 15.11 13.40 -7.74
N GLU A 366 14.99 13.63 -9.05
CA GLU A 366 15.86 14.49 -9.82
C GLU A 366 15.86 15.89 -9.19
N LYS A 367 14.68 16.45 -8.91
CA LYS A 367 14.57 17.75 -8.24
C LYS A 367 15.31 17.79 -6.89
N LYS A 368 15.12 16.79 -6.02
CA LYS A 368 15.82 16.70 -4.73
C LYS A 368 17.34 16.60 -4.92
N PHE A 369 17.80 15.79 -5.87
CA PHE A 369 19.23 15.60 -6.13
C PHE A 369 19.95 16.89 -6.58
N TYR A 370 19.31 17.72 -7.40
CA TYR A 370 19.93 18.95 -7.93
C TYR A 370 19.66 20.20 -7.09
N GLU A 371 18.54 20.29 -6.36
CA GLU A 371 18.19 21.47 -5.54
C GLU A 371 18.59 21.35 -4.07
N GLU A 372 18.58 20.14 -3.48
CA GLU A 372 18.88 19.92 -2.06
C GLU A 372 20.39 19.63 -1.86
N LEU A 373 21.19 20.71 -1.79
CA LEU A 373 22.63 20.66 -1.53
C LEU A 373 22.94 20.93 -0.05
N ILE A 374 23.99 20.29 0.48
CA ILE A 374 24.48 20.56 1.85
C ILE A 374 25.11 21.96 1.94
N ASP A 375 24.78 22.75 2.96
CA ASP A 375 25.48 24.02 3.22
C ASP A 375 26.75 23.78 4.05
N LEU A 376 27.92 23.92 3.43
CA LEU A 376 29.22 23.70 4.09
C LEU A 376 29.47 24.62 5.29
N ARG A 377 28.71 25.71 5.47
CA ARG A 377 28.77 26.58 6.66
C ARG A 377 28.35 25.90 7.94
N ASP A 378 27.44 24.94 7.87
CA ASP A 378 26.86 24.29 9.05
C ASP A 378 27.79 23.17 9.58
N GLU A 379 28.60 22.58 8.71
CA GLU A 379 29.49 21.46 9.02
C GLU A 379 30.97 21.87 9.15
N VAL A 380 31.42 22.92 8.46
CA VAL A 380 32.84 23.35 8.43
C VAL A 380 33.00 24.76 9.00
N PRO A 381 33.95 24.98 9.93
CA PRO A 381 34.24 26.32 10.45
C PRO A 381 34.54 27.34 9.35
N VAL A 382 33.89 28.50 9.42
CA VAL A 382 33.97 29.60 8.42
C VAL A 382 35.41 30.03 8.10
N MET A 383 36.33 29.90 9.06
CA MET A 383 37.76 30.21 8.88
C MET A 383 38.46 29.28 7.87
N LEU A 384 38.04 28.01 7.76
CA LEU A 384 38.59 27.05 6.78
C LEU A 384 38.02 27.23 5.37
N LEU A 385 36.84 27.86 5.27
CA LEU A 385 36.16 28.18 4.02
C LEU A 385 36.67 29.50 3.39
N GLY A 386 37.68 30.13 3.99
CA GLY A 386 38.37 31.30 3.43
C GLY A 386 37.56 32.60 3.47
N LEU A 387 36.53 32.69 4.32
CA LEU A 387 35.77 33.92 4.52
C LEU A 387 36.37 34.72 5.68
N ASP A 388 36.91 35.90 5.39
CA ASP A 388 37.36 36.84 6.43
C ASP A 388 36.19 37.23 7.34
N ALA A 389 36.49 37.44 8.63
CA ALA A 389 35.52 37.61 9.73
C ALA A 389 34.67 38.91 9.69
N SER A 390 34.43 39.50 8.53
CA SER A 390 33.59 40.69 8.36
C SER A 390 32.73 40.64 7.10
N ALA A 391 31.69 39.81 7.11
CA ALA A 391 30.59 39.92 6.16
C ALA A 391 29.23 39.53 6.79
N LYS A 392 28.88 40.17 7.92
CA LYS A 392 27.48 40.33 8.30
C LYS A 392 26.87 41.47 7.49
N LYS A 393 26.53 41.18 6.23
CA LYS A 393 25.53 41.83 5.37
C LYS A 393 25.75 41.35 3.92
N CYS A 394 25.03 40.32 3.52
CA CYS A 394 24.64 40.14 2.12
C CYS A 394 23.34 39.32 2.09
N GLU A 395 22.29 39.91 2.66
CA GLU A 395 20.89 39.58 2.37
C GLU A 395 20.23 40.93 2.08
N GLN A 396 20.23 41.34 0.81
CA GLN A 396 19.33 42.33 0.17
C GLN A 396 19.98 42.86 -1.11
N GLN A 397 19.75 42.15 -2.22
CA GLN A 397 19.72 42.59 -3.62
C GLN A 397 19.55 41.27 -4.39
N THR A 398 18.36 40.89 -4.84
CA THR A 398 17.77 41.41 -6.08
C THR A 398 16.24 41.31 -6.05
N LYS A 399 15.58 42.47 -6.04
CA LYS A 399 14.23 42.65 -6.59
C LYS A 399 14.32 43.80 -7.58
N GLY A 400 14.04 43.50 -8.84
CA GLY A 400 13.58 44.46 -9.84
C GLY A 400 14.65 45.07 -10.74
N GLU A 401 14.95 44.40 -11.85
CA GLU A 401 15.13 45.07 -13.13
C GLU A 401 14.30 44.31 -14.18
N GLY A 402 13.18 44.90 -14.58
CA GLY A 402 12.48 44.49 -15.78
C GLY A 402 13.23 45.05 -16.98
N GLU A 403 14.24 44.32 -17.45
CA GLU A 403 14.74 44.50 -18.81
C GLU A 403 13.78 43.81 -19.77
N SER A 404 13.39 44.50 -20.84
CA SER A 404 12.56 43.93 -21.92
C SER A 404 13.19 42.62 -22.42
N GLU A 405 12.42 41.53 -22.45
CA GLU A 405 12.84 40.17 -22.88
C GLU A 405 13.66 40.13 -24.18
N LYS A 406 13.51 41.13 -25.06
CA LYS A 406 14.28 41.27 -26.30
C LYS A 406 15.76 41.63 -26.12
N ASP A 407 16.16 42.26 -25.02
CA ASP A 407 17.55 42.75 -24.82
C ASP A 407 18.47 41.64 -24.26
N GLY A 408 17.92 40.73 -23.44
CA GLY A 408 18.65 39.57 -22.92
C GLY A 408 18.98 38.50 -23.98
N GLN A 409 18.08 38.29 -24.94
CA GLN A 409 18.31 37.35 -26.04
C GLN A 409 19.39 37.84 -27.02
N ALA A 410 19.46 39.14 -27.28
CA ALA A 410 20.48 39.73 -28.14
C ALA A 410 21.89 39.60 -27.52
N LYS A 411 22.01 39.83 -26.21
CA LYS A 411 23.26 39.64 -25.45
C LYS A 411 23.73 38.17 -25.47
N LEU A 412 22.81 37.22 -25.28
CA LEU A 412 23.12 35.77 -25.36
C LEU A 412 23.58 35.35 -26.77
N GLU A 413 22.97 35.91 -27.81
CA GLU A 413 23.34 35.65 -29.21
C GLU A 413 24.72 36.23 -29.55
N GLU A 414 25.01 37.45 -29.09
CA GLU A 414 26.34 38.08 -29.24
C GLU A 414 27.44 37.29 -28.52
N GLU A 415 27.18 36.75 -27.31
CA GLU A 415 28.13 35.90 -26.58
C GLU A 415 28.34 34.54 -27.26
N MET A 416 27.30 33.93 -27.81
CA MET A 416 27.41 32.72 -28.62
C MET A 416 28.21 32.95 -29.91
N GLU A 417 28.03 34.10 -30.56
CA GLU A 417 28.83 34.49 -31.73
C GLU A 417 30.29 34.76 -31.37
N LYS A 418 30.57 35.39 -30.22
CA LYS A 418 31.94 35.57 -29.72
C LYS A 418 32.63 34.23 -29.45
N LEU A 419 31.93 33.22 -28.94
CA LEU A 419 32.46 31.87 -28.76
C LEU A 419 32.71 31.18 -30.11
N ALA A 420 31.81 31.31 -31.07
CA ALA A 420 32.00 30.78 -32.42
C ALA A 420 33.21 31.45 -33.12
N VAL A 421 33.39 32.77 -32.96
CA VAL A 421 34.55 33.50 -33.49
C VAL A 421 35.84 33.09 -32.76
N LYS A 422 35.79 32.83 -31.46
CA LYS A 422 36.94 32.30 -30.70
C LYS A 422 37.39 30.95 -31.26
N ASP A 423 36.43 30.06 -31.53
CA ASP A 423 36.70 28.74 -32.10
C ASP A 423 37.30 28.83 -33.52
N LEU A 424 36.83 29.78 -34.35
CA LEU A 424 37.39 30.08 -35.68
C LEU A 424 38.76 30.79 -35.63
N SER A 425 38.99 31.68 -34.67
CA SER A 425 40.25 32.45 -34.54
C SER A 425 41.44 31.61 -34.08
N SER A 426 41.17 30.43 -33.50
CA SER A 426 42.18 29.40 -33.22
C SER A 426 42.63 28.62 -34.45
N ASP A 427 41.95 28.74 -35.60
CA ASP A 427 42.34 28.07 -36.85
C ASP A 427 43.51 28.80 -37.55
N ASP A 428 43.63 30.13 -37.47
CA ASP A 428 44.57 30.92 -38.28
C ASP A 428 46.03 30.98 -37.76
N LYS A 429 46.37 30.37 -36.62
CA LYS A 429 47.72 30.47 -36.03
C LYS A 429 48.60 29.22 -36.15
N LEU A 430 48.13 28.15 -36.78
CA LEU A 430 48.85 26.87 -36.85
C LEU A 430 48.89 26.24 -38.25
N GLU A 431 48.79 27.03 -39.33
CA GLU A 431 49.02 26.55 -40.71
C GLU A 431 50.49 26.74 -41.18
N GLY A 432 51.46 26.75 -40.27
CA GLY A 432 52.88 26.86 -40.60
C GLY A 432 53.65 25.59 -40.24
N GLU A 433 54.14 24.89 -41.26
CA GLU A 433 55.05 23.72 -41.21
C GLU A 433 56.04 23.75 -40.03
N ILE A 434 55.91 22.85 -39.03
CA ILE A 434 57.00 22.30 -38.18
C ILE A 434 56.53 20.98 -37.55
N GLU A 435 57.34 19.93 -37.69
CA GLU A 435 57.42 18.64 -36.97
C GLU A 435 56.41 18.38 -35.81
N ASP A 436 55.21 17.90 -36.17
CA ASP A 436 54.14 17.48 -35.26
C ASP A 436 54.36 16.07 -34.68
N THR A 437 55.21 15.93 -33.66
CA THR A 437 55.22 14.68 -32.86
C THR A 437 55.27 14.87 -31.35
N GLU A 438 55.71 16.03 -30.83
CA GLU A 438 55.95 16.16 -29.38
C GLU A 438 54.83 16.85 -28.58
N GLN A 439 54.03 17.74 -29.19
CA GLN A 439 52.90 18.40 -28.51
C GLN A 439 51.60 17.59 -28.56
N ASP A 440 51.38 16.87 -29.66
CA ASP A 440 50.19 16.02 -29.85
C ASP A 440 50.25 14.75 -28.98
N ASP A 441 51.45 14.25 -28.68
CA ASP A 441 51.67 13.20 -27.69
C ASP A 441 51.41 13.68 -26.26
N PHE A 442 51.63 14.96 -25.93
CA PHE A 442 51.41 15.47 -24.57
C PHE A 442 49.92 15.55 -24.19
N LEU A 443 49.04 15.96 -25.11
CA LEU A 443 47.60 15.95 -24.87
C LEU A 443 47.00 14.53 -24.96
N CYS A 444 47.48 13.68 -25.87
CA CYS A 444 47.11 12.25 -25.88
C CYS A 444 47.57 11.50 -24.61
N LEU A 445 48.74 11.82 -24.06
CA LEU A 445 49.27 11.22 -22.83
C LEU A 445 48.63 11.79 -21.56
N LEU A 446 48.13 13.04 -21.58
CA LEU A 446 47.38 13.61 -20.46
C LEU A 446 46.01 12.95 -20.25
N PHE A 447 45.41 12.38 -21.30
CA PHE A 447 44.04 11.86 -21.29
C PHE A 447 43.89 10.34 -21.54
N ARG A 448 44.98 9.58 -21.79
CA ARG A 448 44.98 8.10 -21.79
C ARG A 448 45.46 7.54 -20.44
N PRO A 449 44.73 6.62 -19.76
CA PRO A 449 45.30 5.82 -18.69
C PRO A 449 46.23 4.76 -19.29
N ASN A 450 47.49 4.75 -18.88
CA ASN A 450 48.51 3.81 -19.33
C ASN A 450 48.22 2.40 -18.75
N PHE A 451 47.79 1.44 -19.59
CA PHE A 451 47.40 0.09 -19.15
C PHE A 451 48.49 -0.99 -19.34
N ASN A 452 49.73 -0.67 -19.73
CA ASN A 452 50.71 -1.72 -20.06
C ASN A 452 52.20 -1.36 -19.84
N ALA A 453 52.60 -0.93 -18.64
CA ALA A 453 54.01 -0.89 -18.26
C ALA A 453 54.41 -2.13 -17.41
N PRO A 454 55.51 -2.84 -17.72
CA PRO A 454 55.98 -3.97 -16.91
C PRO A 454 56.47 -3.48 -15.52
N PRO A 455 56.47 -4.34 -14.49
CA PRO A 455 56.87 -3.96 -13.15
C PRO A 455 58.39 -3.74 -13.13
N THR A 456 58.83 -2.49 -13.02
CA THR A 456 60.23 -2.18 -12.72
C THR A 456 60.52 -2.36 -11.22
N PRO A 457 61.72 -2.84 -10.87
CA PRO A 457 62.00 -3.37 -9.55
C PRO A 457 62.10 -2.27 -8.50
N VAL A 458 61.50 -2.54 -7.34
CA VAL A 458 61.67 -1.80 -6.09
C VAL A 458 63.16 -1.69 -5.74
N PRO A 459 63.73 -0.49 -5.55
CA PRO A 459 64.91 -0.35 -4.73
C PRO A 459 64.47 -0.51 -3.27
N SER A 460 64.79 -1.66 -2.72
CA SER A 460 64.74 -1.93 -1.28
C SER A 460 65.70 -1.00 -0.53
N THR A 461 65.17 -0.16 0.35
CA THR A 461 65.72 0.03 1.71
C THR A 461 64.66 0.68 2.62
N PRO A 462 64.61 0.30 3.91
CA PRO A 462 63.42 0.39 4.73
C PRO A 462 63.37 1.70 5.53
N ALA A 463 62.24 2.39 5.47
CA ALA A 463 61.84 3.34 6.49
C ALA A 463 60.31 3.30 6.63
N GLU A 464 59.84 2.33 7.41
CA GLU A 464 58.59 2.47 8.15
C GLU A 464 58.69 3.71 9.03
N ALA A 465 58.11 4.82 8.56
CA ALA A 465 57.70 5.94 9.38
C ALA A 465 56.34 6.40 8.88
N LEU A 466 55.34 6.37 9.77
CA LEU A 466 53.97 6.79 9.54
C LEU A 466 53.87 8.06 8.68
N ALA A 467 53.38 7.95 7.44
CA ALA A 467 53.09 9.11 6.59
C ALA A 467 51.72 9.72 6.95
N SER A 468 51.60 10.30 8.15
CA SER A 468 50.46 11.13 8.55
C SER A 468 50.60 12.56 7.99
N GLY A 469 50.49 12.72 6.66
CA GLY A 469 50.57 14.02 5.98
C GLY A 469 49.28 14.40 5.23
N PRO A 470 48.95 15.71 5.06
CA PRO A 470 47.77 16.15 4.30
C PRO A 470 47.69 15.62 2.86
N ALA A 471 48.85 15.42 2.21
CA ALA A 471 48.91 14.87 0.86
C ALA A 471 48.50 13.38 0.79
N ALA A 472 48.86 12.58 1.79
CA ALA A 472 48.46 11.17 1.85
C ALA A 472 46.95 11.02 2.15
N ARG A 473 46.40 11.91 3.00
CA ARG A 473 44.95 11.99 3.25
C ARG A 473 44.18 12.37 1.99
N LEU A 474 44.69 13.31 1.20
CA LEU A 474 44.09 13.71 -0.07
C LEU A 474 44.10 12.58 -1.11
N THR A 475 45.19 11.81 -1.21
CA THR A 475 45.23 10.62 -2.07
C THR A 475 44.22 9.56 -1.63
N ALA A 476 44.10 9.30 -0.32
CA ALA A 476 43.10 8.37 0.22
C ALA A 476 41.66 8.82 -0.06
N LEU A 477 41.40 10.14 -0.01
CA LEU A 477 40.11 10.73 -0.34
C LEU A 477 39.74 10.49 -1.82
N PHE A 478 40.69 10.66 -2.75
CA PHE A 478 40.47 10.39 -4.17
C PHE A 478 40.22 8.91 -4.47
N THR A 479 40.89 7.99 -3.77
CA THR A 479 40.58 6.56 -3.89
C THR A 479 39.13 6.27 -3.48
N ARG A 480 38.67 6.84 -2.35
CA ARG A 480 37.28 6.72 -1.90
C ARG A 480 36.28 7.42 -2.83
N LEU A 481 36.68 8.51 -3.48
CA LEU A 481 35.87 9.26 -4.44
C LEU A 481 35.51 8.42 -5.68
N ASN A 482 36.41 7.51 -6.10
CA ASN A 482 36.15 6.56 -7.20
C ASN A 482 35.20 5.40 -6.82
N GLU A 483 34.90 5.24 -5.52
CA GLU A 483 34.04 4.18 -4.97
C GLU A 483 32.71 4.73 -4.44
N VAL A 484 32.33 5.96 -4.79
CA VAL A 484 31.09 6.59 -4.33
C VAL A 484 29.86 5.99 -5.01
N TYR A 485 28.84 5.68 -4.22
CA TYR A 485 27.55 5.13 -4.68
C TYR A 485 26.33 5.74 -3.95
N SER A 486 26.50 6.81 -3.18
CA SER A 486 25.40 7.47 -2.48
C SER A 486 25.62 8.97 -2.30
N VAL A 487 24.52 9.72 -2.19
CA VAL A 487 24.50 11.17 -1.93
C VAL A 487 25.18 11.50 -0.60
N ASP A 488 24.86 10.76 0.46
CA ASP A 488 25.49 10.94 1.77
C ASP A 488 27.01 10.72 1.73
N ALA A 489 27.48 9.75 0.93
CA ALA A 489 28.91 9.47 0.81
C ALA A 489 29.65 10.62 0.11
N ILE A 490 29.08 11.18 -0.97
CA ILE A 490 29.70 12.30 -1.67
C ILE A 490 29.68 13.57 -0.82
N ASP A 491 28.59 13.85 -0.11
CA ASP A 491 28.47 15.04 0.73
C ASP A 491 29.47 14.96 1.91
N ARG A 492 29.65 13.80 2.53
CA ARG A 492 30.70 13.56 3.55
C ARG A 492 32.11 13.75 3.01
N ILE A 493 32.40 13.20 1.81
CA ILE A 493 33.70 13.37 1.16
C ILE A 493 33.95 14.84 0.82
N THR A 494 32.91 15.58 0.42
CA THR A 494 32.97 17.00 0.12
C THR A 494 33.31 17.83 1.36
N VAL A 495 32.68 17.51 2.50
CA VAL A 495 33.01 18.09 3.81
C VAL A 495 34.46 17.76 4.20
N GLU A 496 34.90 16.51 4.08
CA GLU A 496 36.29 16.10 4.37
C GLU A 496 37.31 16.83 3.48
N PHE A 497 36.99 17.03 2.20
CA PHE A 497 37.82 17.80 1.27
C PHE A 497 37.91 19.28 1.68
N ALA A 498 36.81 19.87 2.16
CA ALA A 498 36.81 21.24 2.66
C ALA A 498 37.78 21.44 3.84
N TYR A 499 38.01 20.41 4.68
CA TYR A 499 39.04 20.43 5.72
C TYR A 499 40.49 20.36 5.20
N LEU A 500 40.68 19.88 3.98
CA LEU A 500 41.99 19.74 3.32
C LEU A 500 42.23 20.83 2.27
N ASN A 501 41.40 21.88 2.27
CA ASN A 501 41.39 22.94 1.27
C ASN A 501 42.77 23.64 1.16
N SER A 502 43.34 23.58 -0.03
CA SER A 502 44.52 24.36 -0.43
C SER A 502 44.52 24.55 -1.94
N LYS A 503 45.19 25.59 -2.46
CA LYS A 503 45.29 25.81 -3.91
C LYS A 503 45.86 24.60 -4.66
N ALA A 504 46.82 23.89 -4.06
CA ALA A 504 47.37 22.66 -4.62
C ALA A 504 46.37 21.50 -4.57
N ALA A 505 45.57 21.38 -3.50
CA ALA A 505 44.51 20.37 -3.38
C ALA A 505 43.40 20.56 -4.40
N ARG A 506 42.95 21.81 -4.63
CA ARG A 506 41.92 22.15 -5.61
C ARG A 506 42.36 21.84 -7.05
N ASN A 507 43.59 22.19 -7.41
CA ASN A 507 44.15 21.84 -8.72
C ASN A 507 44.28 20.32 -8.93
N ARG A 508 44.61 19.57 -7.86
CA ARG A 508 44.65 18.10 -7.92
C ARG A 508 43.25 17.50 -8.04
N LEU A 509 42.25 18.08 -7.38
CA LEU A 509 40.85 17.66 -7.50
C LEU A 509 40.34 17.90 -8.92
N ILE A 510 40.55 19.07 -9.51
CA ILE A 510 40.13 19.36 -10.90
C ILE A 510 40.71 18.31 -11.87
N LYS A 511 42.02 18.02 -11.76
CA LYS A 511 42.66 16.99 -12.59
C LYS A 511 42.05 15.60 -12.37
N HIS A 512 41.75 15.25 -11.13
CA HIS A 512 41.14 13.97 -10.79
C HIS A 512 39.73 13.84 -11.37
N LEU A 513 38.91 14.89 -11.23
CA LEU A 513 37.55 14.95 -11.78
C LEU A 513 37.55 14.92 -13.32
N LEU A 514 38.53 15.50 -14.01
CA LEU A 514 38.64 15.38 -15.48
C LEU A 514 39.08 13.98 -15.95
N SER A 515 39.82 13.25 -15.10
CA SER A 515 40.38 11.92 -15.39
C SER A 515 39.43 10.74 -15.17
N VAL A 516 38.10 10.97 -15.10
CA VAL A 516 37.12 9.88 -14.91
C VAL A 516 37.28 8.82 -15.99
N ASN A 517 37.29 7.56 -15.58
CA ASN A 517 37.30 6.44 -16.51
C ASN A 517 36.01 6.45 -17.35
N GLN A 518 36.15 6.34 -18.68
CA GLN A 518 35.03 6.27 -19.62
C GLN A 518 34.02 5.15 -19.31
N ASN A 519 34.42 4.10 -18.60
CA ASN A 519 33.54 3.00 -18.21
C ASN A 519 32.73 3.28 -16.93
N ARG A 520 33.04 4.36 -16.19
CA ARG A 520 32.39 4.74 -14.91
C ARG A 520 31.65 6.07 -15.03
N THR A 521 30.76 6.18 -16.01
CA THR A 521 29.94 7.38 -16.21
C THR A 521 28.87 7.57 -15.13
N ASP A 522 28.65 6.55 -14.29
CA ASP A 522 27.81 6.58 -13.08
C ASP A 522 28.31 7.57 -12.01
N LEU A 523 29.62 7.89 -12.00
CA LEU A 523 30.21 8.80 -11.02
C LEU A 523 30.00 10.29 -11.35
N ILE A 524 29.70 10.60 -12.61
CA ILE A 524 29.64 11.97 -13.13
C ILE A 524 28.62 12.84 -12.38
N PRO A 525 27.37 12.40 -12.11
CA PRO A 525 26.40 13.20 -11.37
C PRO A 525 26.89 13.55 -9.95
N TYR A 526 27.57 12.62 -9.27
CA TYR A 526 28.12 12.85 -7.93
C TYR A 526 29.28 13.85 -7.96
N PHE A 527 30.14 13.78 -8.98
CA PHE A 527 31.23 14.74 -9.16
C PHE A 527 30.70 16.15 -9.48
N ALA A 528 29.64 16.25 -10.29
CA ALA A 528 28.96 17.51 -10.54
C ALA A 528 28.32 18.07 -9.25
N ARG A 529 27.69 17.22 -8.41
CA ARG A 529 27.16 17.61 -7.10
C ARG A 529 28.23 18.13 -6.15
N MET A 530 29.40 17.47 -6.09
CA MET A 530 30.54 17.94 -5.31
C MET A 530 31.02 19.31 -5.80
N ALA A 531 31.14 19.51 -7.12
CA ALA A 531 31.50 20.80 -7.69
C ALA A 531 30.45 21.89 -7.38
N ALA A 532 29.15 21.56 -7.42
CA ALA A 532 28.06 22.47 -7.08
C ALA A 532 28.08 22.88 -5.61
N THR A 533 28.30 21.94 -4.71
CA THR A 533 28.42 22.18 -3.27
C THR A 533 29.62 23.07 -2.94
N LEU A 534 30.74 22.88 -3.64
CA LEU A 534 31.95 23.67 -3.45
C LEU A 534 31.88 25.06 -4.12
N SER A 535 30.99 25.27 -5.09
CA SER A 535 30.93 26.49 -5.92
C SER A 535 30.83 27.80 -5.12
N LYS A 536 30.05 27.80 -4.04
CA LYS A 536 29.79 28.97 -3.17
C LYS A 536 31.02 29.44 -2.40
N TYR A 537 31.99 28.56 -2.15
CA TYR A 537 33.18 28.82 -1.31
C TYR A 537 34.49 28.72 -2.09
N MET A 538 34.51 27.93 -3.17
CA MET A 538 35.69 27.61 -3.98
C MET A 538 35.34 27.68 -5.47
N PRO A 539 35.05 28.88 -6.02
CA PRO A 539 34.58 29.05 -7.40
C PRO A 539 35.63 28.67 -8.46
N ASP A 540 36.90 28.54 -8.07
CA ASP A 540 37.98 28.11 -8.95
C ASP A 540 37.88 26.63 -9.37
N ILE A 541 37.22 25.79 -8.56
CA ILE A 541 36.99 24.38 -8.88
C ILE A 541 35.99 24.20 -10.05
N PRO A 542 34.74 24.69 -9.96
CA PRO A 542 33.80 24.56 -11.08
C PRO A 542 34.26 25.32 -12.33
N ALA A 543 34.90 26.48 -12.19
CA ALA A 543 35.44 27.23 -13.34
C ALA A 543 36.57 26.47 -14.05
N GLY A 544 37.50 25.87 -13.30
CA GLY A 544 38.58 25.06 -13.86
C GLY A 544 38.10 23.74 -14.47
N LEU A 545 37.07 23.13 -13.88
CA LEU A 545 36.44 21.92 -14.41
C LEU A 545 35.71 22.20 -15.73
N LEU A 546 34.90 23.27 -15.78
CA LEU A 546 34.18 23.67 -16.99
C LEU A 546 35.13 24.04 -18.13
N SER A 547 36.17 24.85 -17.86
CA SER A 547 37.18 25.20 -18.88
C SER A 547 37.86 23.96 -19.45
N GLY A 548 38.20 22.98 -18.61
CA GLY A 548 38.81 21.73 -19.07
C GLY A 548 37.87 20.89 -19.93
N LEU A 549 36.58 20.84 -19.59
CA LEU A 549 35.57 20.13 -20.36
C LEU A 549 35.27 20.83 -21.70
N GLU A 550 35.23 22.16 -21.75
CA GLU A 550 35.06 22.92 -23.00
C GLU A 550 36.26 22.74 -23.93
N ASP A 551 37.49 22.75 -23.41
CA ASP A 551 38.69 22.51 -24.21
C ASP A 551 38.74 21.07 -24.75
N GLU A 552 38.32 20.09 -23.93
CA GLU A 552 38.15 18.69 -24.35
C GLU A 552 37.04 18.57 -25.42
N PHE A 553 35.93 19.29 -25.29
CA PHE A 553 34.86 19.33 -26.30
C PHE A 553 35.36 19.91 -27.64
N ARG A 554 36.03 21.08 -27.61
CA ARG A 554 36.63 21.69 -28.81
C ARG A 554 37.65 20.77 -29.47
N TYR A 555 38.50 20.11 -28.68
CA TYR A 555 39.47 19.13 -29.18
C TYR A 555 38.79 17.94 -29.86
N LEU A 556 37.76 17.36 -29.25
CA LEU A 556 37.02 16.21 -29.79
C LEU A 556 36.21 16.57 -31.04
N GLN A 557 35.79 17.84 -31.16
CA GLN A 557 35.11 18.37 -32.35
C GLN A 557 36.08 18.55 -33.54
N ARG A 558 37.34 18.94 -33.28
CA ARG A 558 38.39 19.04 -34.31
C ARG A 558 38.78 17.67 -34.88
N ARG A 559 38.81 16.63 -34.06
CA ARG A 559 39.13 15.25 -34.49
C ARG A 559 37.89 14.54 -35.04
N LYS A 560 37.46 14.92 -36.25
CA LYS A 560 36.27 14.38 -36.95
C LYS A 560 36.43 12.94 -37.45
N THR A 561 37.65 12.40 -37.50
CA THR A 561 37.91 11.05 -38.02
C THR A 561 37.27 9.97 -37.16
N SER A 562 36.64 9.00 -37.84
CA SER A 562 35.92 7.83 -37.35
C SER A 562 36.79 6.86 -36.53
N ASN A 563 37.36 7.31 -35.42
CA ASN A 563 37.96 6.45 -34.42
C ASN A 563 36.86 6.11 -33.40
N GLN A 564 36.34 4.88 -33.49
CA GLN A 564 35.43 4.26 -32.50
C GLN A 564 35.94 4.47 -31.06
N ASP A 565 37.26 4.51 -30.89
CA ASP A 565 37.98 4.70 -29.64
C ASP A 565 37.68 6.03 -28.92
N LEU A 566 37.25 7.07 -29.64
CA LEU A 566 36.94 8.38 -29.05
C LEU A 566 35.48 8.54 -28.62
N TYR A 567 34.60 7.58 -28.95
CA TYR A 567 33.17 7.64 -28.59
C TYR A 567 32.97 7.69 -27.07
N GLY A 568 33.69 6.85 -26.32
CA GLY A 568 33.60 6.82 -24.85
C GLY A 568 33.99 8.15 -24.20
N ILE A 569 35.00 8.83 -24.75
CA ILE A 569 35.48 10.14 -24.26
C ILE A 569 34.47 11.24 -24.60
N ARG A 570 33.89 11.23 -25.82
CA ARG A 570 32.82 12.17 -26.21
C ARG A 570 31.58 12.04 -25.33
N SER A 571 31.12 10.81 -25.11
CA SER A 571 29.98 10.53 -24.24
C SER A 571 30.25 10.96 -22.79
N LYS A 572 31.44 10.67 -22.24
CA LYS A 572 31.87 11.14 -20.91
C LYS A 572 31.81 12.66 -20.81
N ASN A 573 32.43 13.38 -21.76
CA ASN A 573 32.53 14.83 -21.76
C ASN A 573 31.14 15.49 -21.82
N ILE A 574 30.28 15.04 -22.76
CA ILE A 574 28.91 15.56 -22.94
C ILE A 574 28.04 15.30 -21.72
N ARG A 575 28.13 14.10 -21.15
CA ARG A 575 27.37 13.78 -19.93
C ARG A 575 27.80 14.69 -18.78
N PHE A 576 29.10 14.96 -18.63
CA PHE A 576 29.58 15.84 -17.57
C PHE A 576 29.11 17.29 -17.76
N ILE A 577 29.19 17.83 -18.97
CA ILE A 577 28.66 19.17 -19.29
C ILE A 577 27.14 19.24 -19.01
N SER A 578 26.40 18.18 -19.35
CA SER A 578 24.96 18.09 -19.12
C SER A 578 24.62 18.11 -17.62
N GLU A 579 25.35 17.34 -16.81
CA GLU A 579 25.19 17.31 -15.35
C GLU A 579 25.53 18.66 -14.69
N LEU A 580 26.62 19.32 -15.10
CA LEU A 580 26.99 20.66 -14.60
C LEU A 580 25.95 21.73 -14.97
N THR A 581 25.29 21.57 -16.12
CA THR A 581 24.23 22.47 -16.58
C THR A 581 23.01 22.39 -15.67
N LYS A 582 22.59 21.19 -15.25
CA LYS A 582 21.47 21.00 -14.31
C LYS A 582 21.72 21.65 -12.94
N PHE A 583 22.98 21.72 -12.50
CA PHE A 583 23.39 22.42 -11.27
C PHE A 583 23.55 23.95 -11.45
N ASN A 584 23.20 24.53 -12.61
CA ASN A 584 23.42 25.94 -12.94
C ASN A 584 24.89 26.39 -12.89
N LEU A 585 25.85 25.48 -13.09
CA LEU A 585 27.28 25.82 -13.12
C LEU A 585 27.78 26.20 -14.52
N THR A 586 27.13 25.67 -15.56
CA THR A 586 27.43 25.98 -16.96
C THR A 586 26.67 27.25 -17.39
N PRO A 587 27.35 28.28 -17.95
CA PRO A 587 26.68 29.44 -18.52
C PRO A 587 25.72 29.06 -19.64
N SER A 588 24.56 29.72 -19.71
CA SER A 588 23.51 29.43 -20.70
C SER A 588 24.01 29.53 -22.15
N HIS A 589 24.90 30.47 -22.46
CA HIS A 589 25.48 30.61 -23.80
C HIS A 589 26.40 29.42 -24.18
N SER A 590 27.07 28.79 -23.21
CA SER A 590 28.04 27.70 -23.47
C SER A 590 27.32 26.41 -23.85
N ILE A 591 26.27 26.03 -23.10
CA ILE A 591 25.46 24.85 -23.45
C ILE A 591 24.70 25.03 -24.77
N LEU A 592 24.13 26.21 -25.02
CA LEU A 592 23.45 26.52 -26.28
C LEU A 592 24.43 26.50 -27.46
N HIS A 593 25.68 26.92 -27.26
CA HIS A 593 26.73 26.81 -28.26
C HIS A 593 27.08 25.35 -28.56
N CYS A 594 27.21 24.48 -27.55
CA CYS A 594 27.41 23.04 -27.76
C CYS A 594 26.27 22.39 -28.56
N VAL A 595 25.00 22.71 -28.25
CA VAL A 595 23.83 22.26 -29.04
C VAL A 595 23.95 22.76 -30.48
N LYS A 596 24.23 24.06 -30.66
CA LYS A 596 24.33 24.72 -31.97
C LYS A 596 25.40 24.08 -32.84
N VAL A 597 26.61 23.84 -32.33
CA VAL A 597 27.69 23.17 -33.08
C VAL A 597 27.26 21.79 -33.58
N CYS A 598 26.53 21.01 -32.78
CA CYS A 598 26.05 19.69 -33.20
C CYS A 598 24.86 19.75 -34.19
N VAL A 599 23.99 20.76 -34.09
CA VAL A 599 22.86 20.98 -35.02
C VAL A 599 23.32 21.61 -36.35
N ASP A 600 24.37 22.44 -36.32
CA ASP A 600 24.92 23.09 -37.50
C ASP A 600 25.55 22.07 -38.46
N GLU A 601 26.24 21.07 -37.92
CA GLU A 601 26.86 19.98 -38.69
C GLU A 601 26.34 18.61 -38.21
N LEU A 602 25.18 18.16 -38.70
CA LEU A 602 24.57 16.86 -38.37
C LEU A 602 25.29 15.68 -39.04
N THR A 603 26.51 15.39 -38.59
CA THR A 603 27.30 14.18 -38.94
C THR A 603 27.08 13.06 -37.93
N GLY A 604 27.41 11.80 -38.25
CA GLY A 604 27.14 10.65 -37.37
C GLY A 604 27.60 10.82 -35.91
N SER A 605 28.82 11.31 -35.68
CA SER A 605 29.33 11.59 -34.33
C SER A 605 28.60 12.75 -33.65
N ASN A 606 28.23 13.79 -34.40
CA ASN A 606 27.49 14.94 -33.88
C ASN A 606 26.03 14.60 -33.58
N ILE A 607 25.42 13.68 -34.33
CA ILE A 607 24.07 13.17 -34.06
C ILE A 607 24.04 12.42 -32.72
N GLU A 608 25.00 11.54 -32.47
CA GLU A 608 25.10 10.82 -31.19
C GLU A 608 25.41 11.78 -30.03
N ASN A 609 26.30 12.75 -30.25
CA ASN A 609 26.59 13.81 -29.27
C ASN A 609 25.35 14.66 -28.95
N LEU A 610 24.59 15.06 -29.98
CA LEU A 610 23.35 15.82 -29.82
C LEU A 610 22.29 15.02 -29.06
N CYS A 611 22.12 13.73 -29.38
CA CYS A 611 21.19 12.87 -28.65
C CYS A 611 21.59 12.77 -27.17
N ASN A 612 22.87 12.50 -26.86
CA ASN A 612 23.36 12.44 -25.48
C ASN A 612 23.15 13.76 -24.72
N LEU A 613 23.29 14.91 -25.40
CA LEU A 613 23.10 16.22 -24.79
C LEU A 613 21.61 16.54 -24.56
N LEU A 614 20.73 16.16 -25.50
CA LEU A 614 19.28 16.30 -25.37
C LEU A 614 18.68 15.37 -24.31
N GLU A 615 19.15 14.13 -24.23
CA GLU A 615 18.78 13.18 -23.17
C GLU A 615 19.33 13.62 -21.80
N GLY A 616 20.56 14.17 -21.79
CA GLY A 616 21.22 14.66 -20.59
C GLY A 616 20.53 15.87 -19.97
N CYS A 617 20.51 17.02 -20.67
CA CYS A 617 20.01 18.29 -20.14
C CYS A 617 18.98 18.99 -21.04
N GLY A 618 18.52 18.36 -22.13
CA GLY A 618 17.64 18.99 -23.11
C GLY A 618 16.33 19.50 -22.51
N ARG A 619 15.63 18.66 -21.71
CA ARG A 619 14.40 19.07 -21.01
C ARG A 619 14.63 20.26 -20.09
N TRP A 620 15.76 20.27 -19.38
CA TRP A 620 16.12 21.34 -18.45
C TRP A 620 16.35 22.66 -19.19
N VAL A 621 17.16 22.65 -20.25
CA VAL A 621 17.45 23.82 -21.09
C VAL A 621 16.19 24.31 -21.82
N PHE A 622 15.32 23.39 -22.25
CA PHE A 622 14.08 23.74 -22.93
C PHE A 622 13.04 24.33 -21.98
N ARG A 623 12.89 23.83 -20.75
CA ARG A 623 11.84 24.30 -19.81
C ARG A 623 12.26 25.55 -19.02
N ASN A 624 13.52 25.96 -19.07
CA ASN A 624 14.02 27.14 -18.36
C ASN A 624 13.70 28.44 -19.13
N GLU A 625 13.22 29.47 -18.42
CA GLU A 625 12.65 30.70 -19.00
C GLU A 625 13.65 31.47 -19.88
N HIS A 626 14.92 31.53 -19.47
CA HIS A 626 15.95 32.28 -20.19
C HIS A 626 16.50 31.57 -21.45
N THR A 627 16.33 30.25 -21.55
CA THR A 627 16.90 29.42 -22.65
C THR A 627 15.85 28.79 -23.56
N HIS A 628 14.57 28.80 -23.18
CA HIS A 628 13.46 28.17 -23.90
C HIS A 628 13.42 28.57 -25.38
N ASP A 629 13.38 29.87 -25.68
CA ASP A 629 13.17 30.37 -27.04
C ASP A 629 14.31 29.99 -27.99
N LYS A 630 15.57 30.12 -27.55
CA LYS A 630 16.73 29.75 -28.37
C LYS A 630 16.82 28.21 -28.52
N MET A 631 16.52 27.45 -27.48
CA MET A 631 16.46 25.99 -27.57
C MET A 631 15.34 25.52 -28.51
N ALA A 632 14.17 26.16 -28.48
CA ALA A 632 13.07 25.89 -29.40
C ALA A 632 13.47 26.15 -30.86
N GLN A 633 14.20 27.24 -31.13
CA GLN A 633 14.75 27.54 -32.45
C GLN A 633 15.75 26.47 -32.91
N LEU A 634 16.65 26.00 -32.04
CA LEU A 634 17.62 24.94 -32.36
C LEU A 634 16.95 23.58 -32.62
N LEU A 635 15.94 23.21 -31.82
CA LEU A 635 15.15 21.99 -32.04
C LEU A 635 14.37 22.02 -33.36
N GLU A 636 13.86 23.19 -33.73
CA GLU A 636 13.19 23.41 -35.02
C GLU A 636 14.19 23.31 -36.19
N GLN A 637 15.39 23.89 -36.05
CA GLN A 637 16.47 23.72 -37.03
C GLN A 637 16.89 22.25 -37.19
N MET A 638 17.00 21.51 -36.09
CA MET A 638 17.26 20.06 -36.10
C MET A 638 16.18 19.30 -36.88
N LYS A 639 14.89 19.58 -36.65
CA LYS A 639 13.78 18.94 -37.40
C LYS A 639 13.86 19.23 -38.89
N ARG A 640 14.12 20.48 -39.27
CA ARG A 640 14.26 20.89 -40.68
C ARG A 640 15.42 20.17 -41.35
N LYS A 641 16.58 20.10 -40.69
CA LYS A 641 17.75 19.40 -41.23
C LYS A 641 17.55 17.90 -41.31
N LYS A 642 16.92 17.28 -40.31
CA LYS A 642 16.50 15.87 -40.33
C LYS A 642 15.62 15.55 -41.54
N ALA A 643 14.71 16.45 -41.92
CA ALA A 643 13.85 16.27 -43.10
C ALA A 643 14.60 16.47 -44.43
N SER A 644 15.64 17.32 -44.44
CA SER A 644 16.44 17.61 -45.64
C SER A 644 17.60 16.65 -45.90
N GLN A 645 18.08 15.95 -44.87
CA GLN A 645 19.20 15.01 -44.96
C GLN A 645 18.68 13.57 -44.92
N ASN A 646 19.16 12.72 -45.83
CA ASN A 646 18.84 11.29 -45.84
C ASN A 646 19.66 10.55 -44.78
N LEU A 647 19.24 10.64 -43.52
CA LEU A 647 19.87 9.96 -42.39
C LEU A 647 19.48 8.47 -42.34
N ASP A 648 20.36 7.64 -41.80
CA ASP A 648 20.08 6.23 -41.54
C ASP A 648 18.94 6.04 -40.52
N SER A 649 18.20 4.93 -40.64
CA SER A 649 17.04 4.58 -39.79
C SER A 649 17.39 4.60 -38.30
N ARG A 650 18.59 4.12 -37.94
CA ARG A 650 19.09 4.17 -36.56
C ARG A 650 19.21 5.62 -36.04
N HIS A 651 19.82 6.51 -36.81
CA HIS A 651 20.01 7.91 -36.43
C HIS A 651 18.68 8.68 -36.37
N LEU A 652 17.74 8.37 -37.28
CA LEU A 652 16.39 8.93 -37.25
C LEU A 652 15.66 8.57 -35.96
N MET A 653 15.70 7.30 -35.56
CA MET A 653 15.08 6.82 -34.32
C MET A 653 15.73 7.44 -33.08
N MET A 654 17.06 7.53 -33.04
CA MET A 654 17.78 8.18 -31.93
C MET A 654 17.38 9.65 -31.76
N LEU A 655 17.31 10.42 -32.86
CA LEU A 655 16.90 11.82 -32.84
C LEU A 655 15.43 12.00 -32.41
N GLU A 656 14.52 11.10 -32.81
CA GLU A 656 13.12 11.13 -32.38
C GLU A 656 12.98 10.87 -30.89
N ASN A 657 13.66 9.84 -30.38
CA ASN A 657 13.65 9.51 -28.96
C ASN A 657 14.20 10.67 -28.12
N ALA A 658 15.34 11.24 -28.50
CA ALA A 658 15.94 12.37 -27.82
C ALA A 658 15.04 13.63 -27.87
N TYR A 659 14.37 13.88 -29.00
CA TYR A 659 13.40 14.98 -29.12
C TYR A 659 12.21 14.83 -28.15
N PHE A 660 11.62 13.62 -28.07
CA PHE A 660 10.47 13.38 -27.19
C PHE A 660 10.85 13.34 -25.70
N GLN A 661 12.10 12.99 -25.36
CA GLN A 661 12.61 13.14 -23.99
C GLN A 661 12.77 14.61 -23.60
N CYS A 662 13.25 15.45 -24.53
CA CYS A 662 13.40 16.89 -24.33
C CYS A 662 12.05 17.61 -24.23
N ASN A 663 11.11 17.31 -25.13
CA ASN A 663 9.76 17.89 -25.16
C ASN A 663 8.68 16.78 -25.24
N PRO A 664 8.28 16.20 -24.10
CA PRO A 664 7.25 15.17 -24.09
C PRO A 664 5.89 15.74 -24.54
N PRO A 665 5.10 14.99 -25.32
CA PRO A 665 3.80 15.46 -25.81
C PRO A 665 2.80 15.67 -24.66
N ASP A 666 2.00 16.73 -24.77
CA ASP A 666 0.95 17.03 -23.79
C ASP A 666 -0.08 15.89 -23.74
N ARG A 667 -0.05 15.10 -22.67
CA ARG A 667 -1.11 14.11 -22.40
C ARG A 667 -2.27 14.84 -21.73
N PRO A 668 -3.50 14.74 -22.26
CA PRO A 668 -4.66 15.32 -21.57
C PRO A 668 -4.77 14.70 -20.18
N VAL A 669 -4.86 15.55 -19.15
CA VAL A 669 -5.05 15.12 -17.76
C VAL A 669 -6.39 14.38 -17.69
N LEU A 670 -6.37 13.07 -17.38
CA LEU A 670 -7.60 12.34 -17.12
C LEU A 670 -8.20 12.85 -15.81
N GLU A 671 -9.31 13.59 -15.90
CA GLU A 671 -10.07 14.00 -14.72
C GLU A 671 -10.60 12.77 -13.96
N PRO A 672 -10.43 12.69 -12.62
CA PRO A 672 -11.00 11.61 -11.83
C PRO A 672 -12.54 11.70 -11.89
N LYS A 673 -13.18 10.68 -12.47
CA LYS A 673 -14.65 10.61 -12.60
C LYS A 673 -15.31 10.64 -11.22
N ILE A 674 -16.02 11.71 -10.89
CA ILE A 674 -16.85 11.85 -9.69
C ILE A 674 -18.04 10.88 -9.82
N ARG A 675 -18.30 10.07 -8.78
CA ARG A 675 -19.31 9.01 -8.78
C ARG A 675 -20.26 9.19 -7.60
N SER A 676 -21.52 8.84 -7.80
CA SER A 676 -22.51 8.93 -6.72
C SER A 676 -22.30 7.85 -5.63
N PRO A 677 -22.76 8.06 -4.38
CA PRO A 677 -22.69 7.03 -3.34
C PRO A 677 -23.39 5.72 -3.72
N MET A 678 -24.52 5.82 -4.43
CA MET A 678 -25.24 4.65 -4.94
C MET A 678 -24.41 3.87 -5.96
N GLU A 679 -23.69 4.59 -6.82
CA GLU A 679 -22.80 3.97 -7.80
C GLU A 679 -21.60 3.26 -7.17
N LEU A 680 -21.04 3.85 -6.11
CA LEU A 680 -19.98 3.22 -5.32
C LEU A 680 -20.51 1.98 -4.58
N PHE A 681 -21.71 2.06 -4.00
CA PHE A 681 -22.33 0.94 -3.31
C PHE A 681 -22.54 -0.26 -4.24
N ILE A 682 -23.17 -0.07 -5.40
CA ILE A 682 -23.44 -1.17 -6.34
C ILE A 682 -22.12 -1.77 -6.87
N ARG A 683 -21.10 -0.95 -7.13
CA ARG A 683 -19.78 -1.45 -7.52
C ARG A 683 -19.12 -2.27 -6.43
N TYR A 684 -19.16 -1.81 -5.19
CA TYR A 684 -18.63 -2.58 -4.07
C TYR A 684 -19.32 -3.94 -3.94
N GLN A 685 -20.66 -3.97 -4.07
CA GLN A 685 -21.42 -5.24 -3.99
C GLN A 685 -21.01 -6.23 -5.09
N LEU A 686 -20.79 -5.76 -6.32
CA LEU A 686 -20.55 -6.64 -7.49
C LEU A 686 -19.07 -6.91 -7.79
N TYR A 687 -18.16 -5.97 -7.51
CA TYR A 687 -16.72 -6.12 -7.81
C TYR A 687 -15.90 -6.61 -6.61
N ASP A 688 -16.20 -6.14 -5.40
CA ASP A 688 -15.36 -6.39 -4.23
C ASP A 688 -15.97 -7.43 -3.27
N TYR A 689 -17.29 -7.35 -3.03
CA TYR A 689 -17.98 -8.21 -2.05
C TYR A 689 -18.48 -9.54 -2.64
N LEU A 690 -18.70 -9.63 -3.95
CA LEU A 690 -19.28 -10.79 -4.60
C LEU A 690 -18.34 -12.01 -4.58
N ASN A 691 -18.77 -13.07 -3.90
CA ASN A 691 -18.13 -14.38 -3.87
C ASN A 691 -19.21 -15.47 -3.70
N LYS A 692 -18.81 -16.75 -3.77
CA LYS A 692 -19.73 -17.89 -3.68
C LYS A 692 -20.59 -17.89 -2.39
N LYS A 693 -20.05 -17.42 -1.25
CA LYS A 693 -20.76 -17.37 0.04
C LYS A 693 -21.67 -16.15 0.17
N SER A 694 -21.37 -15.05 -0.51
CA SER A 694 -22.15 -13.80 -0.45
C SER A 694 -23.21 -13.67 -1.54
N LEU A 695 -23.23 -14.56 -2.53
CA LEU A 695 -24.11 -14.53 -3.69
C LEU A 695 -25.59 -14.31 -3.32
N ASP A 696 -26.17 -15.12 -2.43
CA ASP A 696 -27.57 -15.00 -2.02
C ASP A 696 -27.89 -13.65 -1.37
N LYS A 697 -26.94 -13.11 -0.59
CA LYS A 697 -27.09 -11.80 0.05
C LYS A 697 -27.06 -10.70 -1.00
N VAL A 698 -26.12 -10.78 -1.96
CA VAL A 698 -26.00 -9.81 -3.06
C VAL A 698 -27.26 -9.83 -3.92
N ILE A 699 -27.77 -10.99 -4.31
CA ILE A 699 -29.02 -11.10 -5.09
C ILE A 699 -30.20 -10.46 -4.35
N LYS A 700 -30.35 -10.74 -3.05
CA LYS A 700 -31.38 -10.10 -2.21
C LYS A 700 -31.24 -8.58 -2.16
N ILE A 701 -30.00 -8.05 -2.10
CA ILE A 701 -29.73 -6.61 -2.14
C ILE A 701 -30.10 -6.02 -3.51
N LEU A 702 -29.68 -6.66 -4.60
CA LEU A 702 -29.96 -6.21 -5.96
C LEU A 702 -31.45 -6.15 -6.25
N ARG A 703 -32.23 -7.14 -5.79
CA ARG A 703 -33.69 -7.14 -5.90
C ARG A 703 -34.35 -5.98 -5.14
N LYS A 704 -33.76 -5.53 -4.03
CA LYS A 704 -34.27 -4.42 -3.21
C LYS A 704 -33.86 -3.04 -3.72
N LEU A 705 -33.05 -2.95 -4.78
CA LEU A 705 -32.70 -1.67 -5.39
C LEU A 705 -33.94 -0.99 -5.98
N GLN A 706 -33.87 0.34 -6.13
CA GLN A 706 -34.98 1.12 -6.69
C GLN A 706 -35.05 0.97 -8.22
N TRP A 707 -35.71 -0.09 -8.69
CA TRP A 707 -35.91 -0.36 -10.13
C TRP A 707 -36.80 0.66 -10.85
N ASN A 708 -37.55 1.47 -10.08
CA ASN A 708 -38.41 2.56 -10.59
C ASN A 708 -37.66 3.83 -11.00
N LEU A 709 -36.32 3.87 -10.85
CA LEU A 709 -35.45 4.95 -11.34
C LEU A 709 -34.56 4.42 -12.48
N PRO A 710 -35.12 4.24 -13.71
CA PRO A 710 -34.50 3.41 -14.74
C PRO A 710 -33.20 3.99 -15.27
N GLU A 711 -33.04 5.31 -15.29
CA GLU A 711 -31.89 5.95 -15.95
C GLU A 711 -30.56 5.77 -15.20
N VAL A 712 -30.59 5.66 -13.87
CA VAL A 712 -29.36 5.64 -13.06
C VAL A 712 -29.03 4.22 -12.60
N VAL A 713 -29.98 3.54 -11.95
CA VAL A 713 -29.72 2.23 -11.34
C VAL A 713 -29.66 1.13 -12.40
N VAL A 714 -30.63 1.08 -13.31
CA VAL A 714 -30.71 0.02 -14.35
C VAL A 714 -29.57 0.20 -15.36
N LYS A 715 -29.31 1.43 -15.81
CA LYS A 715 -28.17 1.72 -16.69
C LYS A 715 -26.83 1.39 -16.04
N LEU A 716 -26.67 1.69 -14.75
CA LEU A 716 -25.45 1.36 -14.02
C LEU A 716 -25.28 -0.16 -13.85
N LEU A 717 -26.32 -0.89 -13.47
CA LEU A 717 -26.28 -2.34 -13.35
C LEU A 717 -25.98 -3.00 -14.69
N LYS A 718 -26.64 -2.57 -15.77
CA LYS A 718 -26.32 -3.01 -17.14
C LYS A 718 -24.85 -2.76 -17.47
N ASN A 719 -24.35 -1.56 -17.18
CA ASN A 719 -22.94 -1.20 -17.42
C ASN A 719 -21.95 -2.01 -16.59
N ILE A 720 -22.33 -2.52 -15.42
CA ILE A 720 -21.45 -3.33 -14.57
C ILE A 720 -21.48 -4.79 -15.04
N LEU A 721 -22.67 -5.36 -15.23
CA LEU A 721 -22.84 -6.77 -15.65
C LEU A 721 -22.29 -7.04 -17.06
N THR A 722 -22.22 -6.01 -17.92
CA THR A 722 -21.60 -6.12 -19.24
C THR A 722 -20.08 -5.91 -19.23
N LYS A 723 -19.50 -5.37 -18.15
CA LYS A 723 -18.05 -5.14 -17.97
C LYS A 723 -17.40 -6.25 -17.16
N VAL A 724 -17.56 -7.47 -17.64
CA VAL A 724 -17.15 -8.70 -16.96
C VAL A 724 -15.65 -8.75 -16.67
N TRP A 725 -14.81 -8.10 -17.49
CA TRP A 725 -13.36 -8.04 -17.27
C TRP A 725 -12.94 -7.23 -16.03
N LYS A 726 -13.88 -6.66 -15.28
CA LYS A 726 -13.62 -5.98 -14.00
C LYS A 726 -13.66 -6.92 -12.80
N ILE A 727 -14.18 -8.14 -12.96
CA ILE A 727 -14.16 -9.17 -11.91
C ILE A 727 -13.08 -10.22 -12.20
N LYS A 728 -12.71 -11.00 -11.18
CA LYS A 728 -11.79 -12.12 -11.34
C LYS A 728 -12.36 -13.13 -12.35
N TYR A 729 -11.51 -13.65 -13.23
CA TYR A 729 -11.94 -14.59 -14.29
C TYR A 729 -12.66 -15.83 -13.74
N GLY A 730 -12.20 -16.37 -12.61
CA GLY A 730 -12.87 -17.50 -11.93
C GLY A 730 -14.25 -17.16 -11.36
N ASN A 731 -14.61 -15.89 -11.19
CA ASN A 731 -15.90 -15.46 -10.63
C ASN A 731 -16.93 -15.07 -11.70
N VAL A 732 -16.61 -15.21 -12.99
CA VAL A 732 -17.49 -14.80 -14.10
C VAL A 732 -18.85 -15.50 -14.07
N TYR A 733 -18.87 -16.77 -13.65
CA TYR A 733 -20.11 -17.54 -13.51
C TYR A 733 -21.10 -16.92 -12.50
N LEU A 734 -20.61 -16.19 -11.48
CA LEU A 734 -21.48 -15.54 -10.49
C LEU A 734 -22.33 -14.44 -11.14
N PHE A 735 -21.79 -13.72 -12.14
CA PHE A 735 -22.59 -12.76 -12.91
C PHE A 735 -23.67 -13.45 -13.74
N ALA A 736 -23.46 -14.69 -14.19
CA ALA A 736 -24.45 -15.43 -14.97
C ALA A 736 -25.61 -15.87 -14.07
N ILE A 737 -25.30 -16.36 -12.86
CA ILE A 737 -26.31 -16.67 -11.84
C ILE A 737 -27.14 -15.43 -11.50
N ILE A 738 -26.49 -14.29 -11.25
CA ILE A 738 -27.20 -13.03 -10.95
C ILE A 738 -28.14 -12.64 -12.09
N VAL A 739 -27.70 -12.75 -13.35
CA VAL A 739 -28.55 -12.42 -14.51
C VAL A 739 -29.73 -13.38 -14.65
N HIS A 740 -29.52 -14.67 -14.41
CA HIS A 740 -30.57 -15.67 -14.39
C HIS A 740 -31.59 -15.42 -13.27
N ASP A 741 -31.15 -15.14 -12.04
CA ASP A 741 -32.09 -14.86 -10.93
C ASP A 741 -32.84 -13.53 -11.09
N LEU A 742 -32.21 -12.53 -11.72
CA LEU A 742 -32.88 -11.27 -12.05
C LEU A 742 -33.90 -11.42 -13.18
N SER A 743 -33.77 -12.41 -14.06
CA SER A 743 -34.70 -12.62 -15.19
C SER A 743 -36.14 -12.83 -14.72
N LYS A 744 -36.32 -13.50 -13.57
CA LYS A 744 -37.62 -13.79 -12.94
C LYS A 744 -38.38 -12.52 -12.51
N TYR A 745 -37.66 -11.45 -12.20
CA TYR A 745 -38.26 -10.18 -11.72
C TYR A 745 -38.19 -9.07 -12.77
N HIS A 746 -37.14 -9.06 -13.59
CA HIS A 746 -36.83 -8.01 -14.56
C HIS A 746 -36.37 -8.61 -15.90
N PRO A 747 -37.26 -9.28 -16.66
CA PRO A 747 -36.90 -9.98 -17.88
C PRO A 747 -36.35 -9.04 -18.98
N THR A 748 -36.93 -7.86 -19.15
CA THR A 748 -36.49 -6.85 -20.13
C THR A 748 -35.06 -6.37 -19.86
N PHE A 749 -34.66 -6.28 -18.58
CA PHE A 749 -33.30 -5.92 -18.19
C PHE A 749 -32.30 -7.02 -18.56
N THR A 750 -32.63 -8.28 -18.25
CA THR A 750 -31.79 -9.44 -18.57
C THR A 750 -31.54 -9.56 -20.07
N VAL A 751 -32.58 -9.44 -20.90
CA VAL A 751 -32.45 -9.40 -22.37
C VAL A 751 -31.49 -8.29 -22.80
N SER A 752 -31.63 -7.09 -22.23
CA SER A 752 -30.78 -5.95 -22.55
C SER A 752 -29.29 -6.15 -22.18
N VAL A 753 -29.00 -6.96 -21.15
CA VAL A 753 -27.63 -7.34 -20.78
C VAL A 753 -27.07 -8.34 -21.79
N ILE A 754 -27.85 -9.37 -22.15
CA ILE A 754 -27.46 -10.39 -23.13
C ILE A 754 -27.18 -9.76 -24.50
N ASP A 755 -28.08 -8.91 -24.98
CA ASP A 755 -27.90 -8.17 -26.25
C ASP A 755 -26.60 -7.37 -26.25
N GLN A 756 -26.29 -6.70 -25.14
CA GLN A 756 -25.06 -5.91 -25.03
C GLN A 756 -23.81 -6.79 -24.97
N VAL A 757 -23.88 -7.99 -24.38
CA VAL A 757 -22.75 -8.94 -24.38
C VAL A 757 -22.50 -9.44 -25.79
N LEU A 758 -23.55 -9.82 -26.53
CA LEU A 758 -23.43 -10.25 -27.94
C LEU A 758 -22.88 -9.12 -28.82
N GLU A 759 -23.35 -7.88 -28.62
CA GLU A 759 -22.84 -6.69 -29.31
C GLU A 759 -21.37 -6.44 -28.97
N ASN A 760 -20.95 -6.57 -27.71
CA ASN A 760 -19.55 -6.40 -27.31
C ASN A 760 -18.65 -7.44 -27.99
N ILE A 761 -19.14 -8.66 -28.20
CA ILE A 761 -18.42 -9.73 -28.91
C ILE A 761 -18.27 -9.38 -30.39
N ARG A 762 -19.36 -8.93 -31.03
CA ARG A 762 -19.38 -8.49 -32.43
C ARG A 762 -18.44 -7.32 -32.67
N PHE A 763 -18.61 -6.25 -31.89
CA PHE A 763 -17.76 -5.06 -31.93
C PHE A 763 -16.29 -5.39 -31.65
N GLY A 764 -16.04 -6.34 -30.74
CA GLY A 764 -14.69 -6.84 -30.46
C GLY A 764 -14.02 -7.54 -31.65
N MET A 765 -14.80 -8.17 -32.52
CA MET A 765 -14.29 -8.74 -33.78
C MET A 765 -13.99 -7.65 -34.81
N GLU A 766 -14.79 -6.59 -34.90
CA GLU A 766 -14.62 -5.50 -35.88
C GLU A 766 -13.35 -4.68 -35.63
N LEU A 767 -13.07 -4.31 -34.37
CA LEU A 767 -11.89 -3.52 -34.03
C LEU A 767 -10.60 -4.35 -33.97
N ASN A 768 -10.70 -5.60 -33.52
CA ASN A 768 -9.59 -6.55 -33.34
C ASN A 768 -8.31 -5.98 -32.69
N LEU A 769 -8.45 -5.16 -31.64
CA LEU A 769 -7.31 -4.51 -30.97
C LEU A 769 -6.67 -5.42 -29.91
N PHE A 770 -5.35 -5.61 -30.00
CA PHE A 770 -4.57 -6.45 -29.07
C PHE A 770 -4.78 -6.08 -27.59
N LYS A 771 -4.87 -4.78 -27.26
CA LYS A 771 -5.09 -4.27 -25.89
C LYS A 771 -6.41 -4.75 -25.27
N ASP A 772 -7.39 -5.15 -26.09
CA ASP A 772 -8.73 -5.54 -25.64
C ASP A 772 -8.92 -7.07 -25.62
N ASN A 773 -7.87 -7.84 -25.89
CA ASN A 773 -7.92 -9.31 -25.93
C ASN A 773 -8.43 -9.93 -24.63
N GLN A 774 -7.97 -9.46 -23.47
CA GLN A 774 -8.48 -9.94 -22.17
C GLN A 774 -9.98 -9.67 -21.99
N LYS A 775 -10.48 -8.54 -22.49
CA LYS A 775 -11.90 -8.18 -22.40
C LYS A 775 -12.77 -9.09 -23.27
N ARG A 776 -12.28 -9.40 -24.48
CA ARG A 776 -12.95 -10.31 -25.43
C ARG A 776 -13.05 -11.71 -24.85
N ILE A 777 -11.95 -12.26 -24.33
CA ILE A 777 -11.94 -13.60 -23.68
C ILE A 777 -12.91 -13.64 -22.49
N ALA A 778 -12.90 -12.63 -21.61
CA ALA A 778 -13.84 -12.56 -20.50
C ALA A 778 -15.32 -12.50 -20.94
N SER A 779 -15.60 -11.80 -22.05
CA SER A 779 -16.96 -11.70 -22.61
C SER A 779 -17.43 -13.02 -23.21
N ILE A 780 -16.53 -13.79 -23.85
CA ILE A 780 -16.82 -15.14 -24.36
C ILE A 780 -17.07 -16.13 -23.23
N LYS A 781 -16.20 -16.11 -22.21
CA LYS A 781 -16.41 -16.93 -21.01
C LYS A 781 -17.78 -16.64 -20.41
N TYR A 782 -18.14 -15.35 -20.31
CA TYR A 782 -19.43 -14.95 -19.80
C TYR A 782 -20.62 -15.47 -20.63
N LEU A 783 -20.52 -15.41 -21.96
CA LEU A 783 -21.54 -15.97 -22.84
C LEU A 783 -21.74 -17.48 -22.61
N GLY A 784 -20.64 -18.24 -22.48
CA GLY A 784 -20.74 -19.67 -22.18
C GLY A 784 -21.35 -19.95 -20.80
N GLU A 785 -21.02 -19.15 -19.78
CA GLU A 785 -21.66 -19.28 -18.47
C GLU A 785 -23.15 -18.91 -18.52
N LEU A 786 -23.55 -17.90 -19.31
CA LEU A 786 -24.97 -17.57 -19.50
C LEU A 786 -25.76 -18.76 -20.07
N TYR A 787 -25.16 -19.58 -20.93
CA TYR A 787 -25.76 -20.82 -21.41
C TYR A 787 -25.85 -21.88 -20.30
N ASN A 788 -24.76 -22.09 -19.55
CA ASN A 788 -24.72 -23.08 -18.46
C ASN A 788 -25.79 -22.81 -17.39
N TYR A 789 -26.09 -21.54 -17.11
CA TYR A 789 -27.15 -21.11 -16.18
C TYR A 789 -28.50 -20.83 -16.86
N ARG A 790 -28.73 -21.33 -18.08
CA ARG A 790 -30.01 -21.27 -18.81
C ARG A 790 -30.56 -19.84 -19.00
N ALA A 791 -29.67 -18.85 -19.14
CA ALA A 791 -30.06 -17.49 -19.52
C ALA A 791 -30.15 -17.30 -21.03
N ILE A 792 -29.53 -18.19 -21.82
CA ILE A 792 -29.57 -18.20 -23.29
C ILE A 792 -29.67 -19.63 -23.82
N ASP A 793 -30.22 -19.79 -25.02
CA ASP A 793 -30.37 -21.08 -25.69
C ASP A 793 -29.13 -21.50 -26.49
N SER A 794 -29.06 -22.80 -26.81
CA SER A 794 -27.96 -23.38 -27.61
C SER A 794 -27.82 -22.71 -28.99
N LYS A 795 -28.91 -22.22 -29.57
CA LYS A 795 -28.90 -21.49 -30.85
C LYS A 795 -27.98 -20.28 -30.81
N VAL A 796 -28.01 -19.48 -29.73
CA VAL A 796 -27.18 -18.28 -29.58
C VAL A 796 -25.69 -18.64 -29.52
N VAL A 797 -25.35 -19.73 -28.82
CA VAL A 797 -23.97 -20.24 -28.74
C VAL A 797 -23.47 -20.66 -30.11
N PHE A 798 -24.26 -21.45 -30.86
CA PHE A 798 -23.88 -21.87 -32.21
C PHE A 798 -23.79 -20.70 -33.19
N ASP A 799 -24.75 -19.77 -33.19
CA ASP A 799 -24.72 -18.58 -34.04
C ASP A 799 -23.44 -17.76 -33.77
N THR A 800 -23.02 -17.68 -32.50
CA THR A 800 -21.76 -17.01 -32.12
C THR A 800 -20.52 -17.78 -32.58
N LEU A 801 -20.48 -19.11 -32.42
CA LEU A 801 -19.40 -19.97 -32.91
C LEU A 801 -19.23 -19.83 -34.44
N TRP A 802 -20.33 -19.89 -35.18
CA TRP A 802 -20.34 -19.67 -36.63
C TRP A 802 -19.86 -18.27 -37.00
N SER A 803 -20.24 -17.25 -36.22
CA SER A 803 -19.79 -15.89 -36.47
C SER A 803 -18.25 -15.73 -36.40
N PHE A 804 -17.57 -16.46 -35.52
CA PHE A 804 -16.09 -16.38 -35.42
C PHE A 804 -15.40 -16.85 -36.71
N VAL A 805 -15.91 -17.90 -37.33
CA VAL A 805 -15.27 -18.52 -38.51
C VAL A 805 -15.77 -17.97 -39.84
N THR A 806 -16.92 -17.29 -39.87
CA THR A 806 -17.54 -16.77 -41.10
C THR A 806 -17.48 -15.25 -41.24
N PHE A 807 -17.45 -14.49 -40.14
CA PHE A 807 -17.59 -13.02 -40.20
C PHE A 807 -16.40 -12.33 -40.87
N GLY A 808 -16.67 -11.54 -41.91
CA GLY A 808 -15.66 -10.82 -42.69
C GLY A 808 -15.13 -11.59 -43.90
N HIS A 809 -15.44 -12.89 -44.01
CA HIS A 809 -15.07 -13.71 -45.18
C HIS A 809 -16.12 -13.60 -46.28
N LEU A 810 -15.69 -13.61 -47.55
CA LEU A 810 -16.58 -13.53 -48.71
C LEU A 810 -17.54 -14.73 -48.73
N ASP A 811 -18.84 -14.47 -48.89
CA ASP A 811 -19.92 -15.48 -48.79
C ASP A 811 -19.88 -16.34 -47.51
N GLY A 812 -19.25 -15.83 -46.44
CA GLY A 812 -19.09 -16.56 -45.18
C GLY A 812 -18.15 -17.77 -45.26
N ARG A 813 -17.33 -17.87 -46.33
CA ARG A 813 -16.38 -18.97 -46.52
C ARG A 813 -14.93 -18.47 -46.47
N PRO A 814 -14.14 -18.90 -45.47
CA PRO A 814 -12.71 -18.58 -45.44
C PRO A 814 -11.99 -19.23 -46.63
N SER A 815 -11.05 -18.50 -47.24
CA SER A 815 -10.21 -18.99 -48.34
C SER A 815 -8.77 -18.47 -48.15
N PRO A 816 -7.73 -19.29 -48.36
CA PRO A 816 -6.34 -18.83 -48.29
C PRO A 816 -6.00 -17.77 -49.35
N GLU A 817 -6.73 -17.75 -50.47
CA GLU A 817 -6.44 -16.88 -51.61
C GLU A 817 -7.01 -15.47 -51.43
N ILE A 818 -7.99 -15.28 -50.53
CA ILE A 818 -8.70 -14.02 -50.33
C ILE A 818 -8.44 -13.55 -48.89
N PRO A 819 -7.47 -12.64 -48.66
CA PRO A 819 -7.17 -12.18 -47.32
C PRO A 819 -8.31 -11.31 -46.76
N CYS A 820 -8.71 -11.59 -45.52
CA CYS A 820 -9.70 -10.81 -44.78
C CYS A 820 -8.99 -9.76 -43.89
N PRO A 821 -9.25 -8.45 -44.04
CA PRO A 821 -8.60 -7.42 -43.22
C PRO A 821 -8.83 -7.55 -41.70
N ILE A 822 -9.95 -8.15 -41.30
CA ILE A 822 -10.36 -8.33 -39.90
C ILE A 822 -9.89 -9.69 -39.35
N ASP A 823 -9.41 -10.58 -40.22
CA ASP A 823 -9.04 -11.95 -39.89
C ASP A 823 -7.84 -12.39 -40.74
N GLY A 824 -6.67 -11.83 -40.43
CA GLY A 824 -5.42 -12.10 -41.14
C GLY A 824 -4.98 -13.56 -41.04
N PRO A 825 -4.17 -14.07 -41.98
CA PRO A 825 -3.73 -15.47 -41.99
C PRO A 825 -2.85 -15.85 -40.79
N ASP A 826 -2.20 -14.87 -40.16
CA ASP A 826 -1.35 -14.95 -38.97
C ASP A 826 -2.09 -14.68 -37.64
N ASP A 827 -3.36 -14.26 -37.70
CA ASP A 827 -4.17 -13.98 -36.50
C ASP A 827 -4.93 -15.24 -36.01
N PHE A 828 -4.51 -15.77 -34.86
CA PHE A 828 -5.13 -16.91 -34.18
C PHE A 828 -6.05 -16.51 -33.02
N PHE A 829 -6.39 -15.23 -32.87
CA PHE A 829 -7.21 -14.82 -31.73
C PHE A 829 -8.65 -15.33 -31.82
N ARG A 830 -9.23 -15.44 -33.03
CA ARG A 830 -10.55 -16.06 -33.22
C ARG A 830 -10.57 -17.54 -32.82
N VAL A 831 -9.47 -18.25 -33.07
CA VAL A 831 -9.27 -19.63 -32.60
C VAL A 831 -9.34 -19.70 -31.09
N ARG A 832 -8.66 -18.79 -30.38
CA ARG A 832 -8.75 -18.69 -28.91
C ARG A 832 -10.17 -18.40 -28.41
N LEU A 833 -10.94 -17.57 -29.11
CA LEU A 833 -12.33 -17.29 -28.74
C LEU A 833 -13.21 -18.54 -28.90
N VAL A 834 -13.06 -19.29 -30.00
CA VAL A 834 -13.76 -20.56 -30.22
C VAL A 834 -13.42 -21.56 -29.10
N CYS A 835 -12.14 -21.80 -28.83
CA CYS A 835 -11.70 -22.71 -27.76
C CYS A 835 -12.22 -22.27 -26.38
N THR A 836 -12.22 -20.96 -26.08
CA THR A 836 -12.73 -20.44 -24.80
C THR A 836 -14.22 -20.75 -24.61
N LEU A 837 -15.03 -20.57 -25.66
CA LEU A 837 -16.47 -20.87 -25.60
C LEU A 837 -16.70 -22.37 -25.46
N LEU A 838 -15.98 -23.18 -26.25
CA LEU A 838 -16.05 -24.63 -26.24
C LEU A 838 -15.61 -25.26 -24.90
N HIS A 839 -14.54 -24.79 -24.28
CA HIS A 839 -14.17 -25.22 -22.92
C HIS A 839 -15.21 -24.85 -21.86
N THR A 840 -15.99 -23.78 -22.11
CA THR A 840 -16.97 -23.31 -21.12
C THR A 840 -18.27 -24.10 -21.15
N CYS A 841 -18.83 -24.35 -22.33
CA CYS A 841 -20.15 -24.99 -22.48
C CYS A 841 -20.18 -26.14 -23.50
N GLY A 842 -19.05 -26.49 -24.12
CA GLY A 842 -19.00 -27.52 -25.17
C GLY A 842 -19.28 -28.94 -24.67
N HIS A 843 -18.98 -29.23 -23.40
CA HIS A 843 -19.31 -30.50 -22.76
C HIS A 843 -20.83 -30.77 -22.71
N CYS A 844 -21.66 -29.72 -22.77
CA CYS A 844 -23.12 -29.84 -22.82
C CYS A 844 -23.65 -30.32 -24.18
N PHE A 845 -22.81 -30.43 -25.21
CA PHE A 845 -23.20 -30.79 -26.58
C PHE A 845 -22.77 -32.22 -26.96
N ASP A 846 -22.87 -33.18 -26.04
CA ASP A 846 -22.41 -34.57 -26.21
C ASP A 846 -23.45 -35.52 -26.86
N ARG A 847 -24.74 -35.14 -26.82
CA ARG A 847 -25.89 -35.97 -27.23
C ARG A 847 -26.84 -35.28 -28.22
N GLY A 848 -27.70 -36.09 -28.86
CA GLY A 848 -28.83 -35.63 -29.68
C GLY A 848 -28.47 -34.78 -30.90
N SER A 849 -29.38 -33.87 -31.26
CA SER A 849 -29.23 -32.90 -32.34
C SER A 849 -28.06 -31.92 -32.10
N LEU A 850 -27.81 -31.54 -30.84
CA LEU A 850 -26.71 -30.67 -30.44
C LEU A 850 -25.34 -31.28 -30.74
N LYS A 851 -25.18 -32.60 -30.54
CA LYS A 851 -23.97 -33.33 -30.94
C LYS A 851 -23.71 -33.22 -32.44
N LYS A 852 -24.75 -33.38 -33.27
CA LYS A 852 -24.66 -33.26 -34.72
C LYS A 852 -24.28 -31.83 -35.14
N ARG A 853 -24.91 -30.82 -34.53
CA ARG A 853 -24.59 -29.40 -34.77
C ARG A 853 -23.15 -29.06 -34.40
N LEU A 854 -22.66 -29.53 -33.26
CA LEU A 854 -21.26 -29.33 -32.86
C LEU A 854 -20.30 -30.05 -33.81
N ASN A 855 -20.58 -31.28 -34.23
CA ASN A 855 -19.73 -31.99 -35.19
C ASN A 855 -19.66 -31.24 -36.54
N ASN A 856 -20.79 -30.74 -37.04
CA ASN A 856 -20.83 -29.92 -38.25
C ASN A 856 -19.97 -28.65 -38.10
N PHE A 857 -20.09 -27.95 -36.97
CA PHE A 857 -19.26 -26.79 -36.68
C PHE A 857 -17.77 -27.15 -36.62
N LEU A 858 -17.39 -28.24 -35.93
CA LEU A 858 -16.00 -28.68 -35.82
C LEU A 858 -15.40 -29.05 -37.19
N THR A 859 -16.17 -29.70 -38.07
CA THR A 859 -15.74 -29.98 -39.45
C THR A 859 -15.43 -28.68 -40.21
N PHE A 860 -16.28 -27.66 -40.09
CA PHE A 860 -16.02 -26.35 -40.71
C PHE A 860 -14.86 -25.60 -40.04
N PHE A 861 -14.72 -25.71 -38.72
CA PHE A 861 -13.64 -25.08 -37.96
C PHE A 861 -12.27 -25.67 -38.34
N ILE A 862 -12.18 -26.98 -38.59
CA ILE A 862 -10.95 -27.60 -39.11
C ILE A 862 -10.60 -27.04 -40.48
N MET A 863 -11.58 -26.84 -41.38
CA MET A 863 -11.35 -26.19 -42.67
C MET A 863 -10.85 -24.75 -42.48
N TYR A 864 -11.47 -23.97 -41.60
CA TYR A 864 -11.03 -22.62 -41.24
C TYR A 864 -9.56 -22.59 -40.74
N LEU A 865 -9.17 -23.53 -39.87
CA LEU A 865 -7.79 -23.64 -39.38
C LEU A 865 -6.79 -23.94 -40.50
N ARG A 866 -7.20 -24.64 -41.56
CA ARG A 866 -6.36 -24.92 -42.74
C ARG A 866 -6.25 -23.74 -43.70
N CYS A 867 -7.10 -22.72 -43.56
CA CYS A 867 -6.93 -21.45 -44.27
C CYS A 867 -5.95 -20.50 -43.58
N LYS A 868 -5.51 -20.82 -42.34
CA LYS A 868 -4.53 -20.04 -41.58
C LYS A 868 -3.10 -20.53 -41.81
N GLU A 869 -2.13 -19.71 -41.43
CA GLU A 869 -0.73 -20.14 -41.36
C GLU A 869 -0.52 -21.22 -40.30
N SER A 870 0.71 -21.74 -40.20
CA SER A 870 1.03 -22.72 -39.15
C SER A 870 0.80 -22.09 -37.76
N PRO A 871 -0.09 -22.67 -36.93
CA PRO A 871 -0.35 -22.15 -35.59
C PRO A 871 0.91 -22.16 -34.72
N PRO A 872 1.09 -21.14 -33.87
CA PRO A 872 2.07 -21.19 -32.80
C PRO A 872 1.82 -22.36 -31.84
N MET A 873 2.88 -22.86 -31.21
CA MET A 873 2.86 -24.05 -30.36
C MET A 873 1.80 -24.00 -29.25
N ASP A 874 1.59 -22.83 -28.65
CA ASP A 874 0.59 -22.61 -27.60
C ASP A 874 -0.86 -22.72 -28.12
N ILE A 875 -1.10 -22.34 -29.38
CA ILE A 875 -2.41 -22.50 -30.04
C ILE A 875 -2.62 -23.96 -30.42
N ASP A 876 -1.57 -24.65 -30.88
CA ASP A 876 -1.64 -26.08 -31.20
C ASP A 876 -2.01 -26.92 -29.98
N PHE A 877 -1.36 -26.70 -28.84
CA PHE A 877 -1.72 -27.38 -27.60
C PHE A 877 -3.15 -27.05 -27.17
N LEU A 878 -3.56 -25.77 -27.26
CA LEU A 878 -4.93 -25.37 -26.93
C LEU A 878 -5.96 -26.08 -27.80
N LEU A 879 -5.72 -26.20 -29.10
CA LEU A 879 -6.59 -26.89 -30.06
C LEU A 879 -6.66 -28.39 -29.77
N GLN A 880 -5.50 -29.01 -29.51
CA GLN A 880 -5.42 -30.42 -29.18
C GLN A 880 -6.21 -30.73 -27.91
N ASP A 881 -6.00 -29.97 -26.83
CA ASP A 881 -6.74 -30.11 -25.57
C ASP A 881 -8.25 -29.94 -25.81
N THR A 882 -8.66 -28.92 -26.58
CA THR A 882 -10.08 -28.66 -26.89
C THR A 882 -10.72 -29.83 -27.65
N PHE A 883 -10.03 -30.38 -28.66
CA PHE A 883 -10.57 -31.48 -29.47
C PHE A 883 -10.57 -32.81 -28.71
N GLU A 884 -9.53 -33.09 -27.91
CA GLU A 884 -9.46 -34.28 -27.06
C GLU A 884 -10.56 -34.26 -25.99
N GLU A 885 -10.83 -33.12 -25.37
CA GLU A 885 -11.90 -32.97 -24.37
C GLU A 885 -13.29 -33.21 -25.00
N LEU A 886 -13.57 -32.60 -26.15
CA LEU A 886 -14.90 -32.67 -26.76
C LEU A 886 -15.14 -33.95 -27.56
N ARG A 887 -14.17 -34.35 -28.40
CA ARG A 887 -14.30 -35.43 -29.38
C ARG A 887 -12.96 -36.15 -29.59
N PRO A 888 -12.60 -37.10 -28.71
CA PRO A 888 -11.37 -37.89 -28.84
C PRO A 888 -11.22 -38.67 -30.16
N LYS A 889 -12.34 -38.91 -30.88
CA LYS A 889 -12.38 -39.65 -32.15
C LYS A 889 -12.61 -38.73 -33.37
N LEU A 890 -12.38 -37.42 -33.21
CA LEU A 890 -12.55 -36.47 -34.31
C LEU A 890 -11.46 -36.69 -35.37
N ASN A 891 -11.85 -36.77 -36.64
CA ASN A 891 -10.89 -36.83 -37.74
C ASN A 891 -10.33 -35.44 -38.01
N ILE A 892 -9.05 -35.24 -37.69
CA ILE A 892 -8.33 -33.99 -37.98
C ILE A 892 -7.76 -34.09 -39.40
N TYR A 893 -8.39 -33.41 -40.36
CA TYR A 893 -7.91 -33.35 -41.75
C TYR A 893 -6.57 -32.61 -41.83
N LEU A 894 -5.58 -33.20 -42.51
CA LEU A 894 -4.24 -32.62 -42.66
C LEU A 894 -4.12 -31.72 -43.90
N GLY A 895 -4.91 -31.96 -44.95
CA GLY A 895 -4.92 -31.17 -46.18
C GLY A 895 -6.18 -30.30 -46.33
N LEU A 896 -6.03 -29.12 -46.94
CA LEU A 896 -7.13 -28.19 -47.21
C LEU A 896 -8.20 -28.84 -48.10
N ASP A 897 -7.82 -29.52 -49.18
CA ASP A 897 -8.77 -30.19 -50.10
C ASP A 897 -9.64 -31.25 -49.39
N GLN A 898 -9.05 -31.97 -48.44
CA GLN A 898 -9.77 -32.98 -47.66
C GLN A 898 -10.79 -32.32 -46.71
N ALA A 899 -10.40 -31.20 -46.08
CA ALA A 899 -11.28 -30.45 -45.19
C ALA A 899 -12.42 -29.78 -45.97
N THR A 900 -12.12 -29.18 -47.13
CA THR A 900 -13.12 -28.56 -48.02
C THR A 900 -14.13 -29.59 -48.52
N LYS A 901 -13.67 -30.77 -48.95
CA LYS A 901 -14.56 -31.86 -49.38
C LYS A 901 -15.46 -32.34 -48.24
N ALA A 902 -14.94 -32.48 -47.02
CA ALA A 902 -15.75 -32.85 -45.86
C ALA A 902 -16.81 -31.80 -45.53
N VAL A 903 -16.50 -30.51 -45.71
CA VAL A 903 -17.46 -29.41 -45.55
C VAL A 903 -18.53 -29.43 -46.65
N GLU A 904 -18.16 -29.71 -47.91
CA GLU A 904 -19.11 -29.86 -49.01
C GLU A 904 -20.07 -31.05 -48.80
N GLU A 905 -19.55 -32.19 -48.36
CA GLU A 905 -20.34 -33.37 -47.98
C GLU A 905 -21.30 -33.05 -46.83
N MET A 906 -20.84 -32.28 -45.83
CA MET A 906 -21.68 -31.80 -44.72
C MET A 906 -22.82 -30.89 -45.21
N TYR A 907 -22.55 -29.94 -46.12
CA TYR A 907 -23.58 -29.07 -46.71
C TYR A 907 -24.54 -29.86 -47.60
N ALA A 908 -24.06 -30.84 -48.37
CA ALA A 908 -24.88 -31.71 -49.21
C ALA A 908 -25.80 -32.59 -48.36
N ALA A 909 -25.30 -33.17 -47.27
CA ALA A 909 -26.09 -33.97 -46.32
C ALA A 909 -27.16 -33.12 -45.61
N THR A 910 -26.88 -31.84 -45.35
CA THR A 910 -27.85 -30.90 -44.76
C THR A 910 -28.92 -30.46 -45.78
N SER A 911 -28.54 -30.32 -47.06
CA SER A 911 -29.45 -29.92 -48.15
C SER A 911 -30.34 -31.07 -48.64
N GLN A 912 -29.85 -32.32 -48.60
CA GLN A 912 -30.62 -33.52 -48.95
C GLN A 912 -31.57 -33.99 -47.85
N GLY A 913 -31.38 -33.53 -46.60
CA GLY A 913 -32.28 -33.77 -45.47
C GLY A 913 -33.40 -32.74 -45.31
N GLY A 914 -33.78 -32.03 -46.38
CA GLY A 914 -34.71 -30.89 -46.31
C GLY A 914 -36.12 -31.25 -45.87
N ILE A 915 -36.63 -30.48 -44.89
CA ILE A 915 -38.02 -30.33 -44.45
C ILE A 915 -38.62 -31.60 -43.81
N ASN A 916 -38.16 -31.97 -42.62
CA ASN A 916 -39.01 -32.71 -41.69
C ASN A 916 -39.49 -31.76 -40.59
N GLU A 917 -40.77 -31.83 -40.31
CA GLU A 917 -41.54 -31.08 -39.31
C GLU A 917 -41.06 -31.30 -37.84
N GLU A 918 -39.89 -31.90 -37.62
CA GLU A 918 -39.33 -32.22 -36.30
C GLU A 918 -38.72 -30.99 -35.59
N ASP A 919 -38.19 -29.99 -36.32
CA ASP A 919 -37.65 -28.77 -35.70
C ASP A 919 -38.76 -27.86 -35.08
N LYS A 920 -40.04 -28.13 -35.34
CA LYS A 920 -41.17 -27.46 -34.66
C LYS A 920 -41.76 -28.26 -33.50
N ALA A 921 -41.57 -29.58 -33.47
CA ALA A 921 -42.05 -30.43 -32.38
C ALA A 921 -41.08 -30.41 -31.19
N ASP A 922 -39.77 -30.29 -31.45
CA ASP A 922 -38.73 -30.28 -30.41
C ASP A 922 -38.68 -28.96 -29.61
N GLU A 923 -39.34 -27.88 -30.06
CA GLU A 923 -39.44 -26.63 -29.30
C GLU A 923 -40.54 -26.64 -28.22
N GLU A 924 -41.53 -27.55 -28.31
CA GLU A 924 -42.61 -27.67 -27.32
C GLU A 924 -42.35 -28.77 -26.25
N GLU A 925 -41.43 -29.71 -26.48
CA GLU A 925 -41.13 -30.82 -25.54
C GLU A 925 -39.97 -30.56 -24.56
N ILE A 926 -39.20 -29.48 -24.72
CA ILE A 926 -38.05 -29.16 -23.83
C ILE A 926 -38.50 -28.48 -22.51
N GLY A 927 -39.80 -28.23 -22.34
CA GLY A 927 -40.39 -27.61 -21.15
C GLY A 927 -40.55 -28.50 -19.93
N ASP A 928 -40.54 -29.84 -20.07
CA ASP A 928 -41.12 -30.73 -19.02
C ASP A 928 -40.17 -31.80 -18.43
N GLU A 929 -38.95 -31.99 -18.95
CA GLU A 929 -38.08 -33.10 -18.49
C GLU A 929 -37.12 -32.77 -17.33
N ASN A 930 -37.30 -31.64 -16.63
CA ASN A 930 -36.37 -31.24 -15.57
C ASN A 930 -36.98 -31.11 -14.17
N GLU A 931 -38.22 -31.57 -14.00
CA GLU A 931 -38.88 -31.82 -12.72
C GLU A 931 -39.11 -33.33 -12.55
N THR A 932 -38.09 -34.08 -12.14
CA THR A 932 -38.21 -35.31 -11.30
C THR A 932 -36.88 -36.07 -11.26
N ARG A 933 -36.10 -35.81 -10.21
CA ARG A 933 -35.32 -36.86 -9.54
C ARG A 933 -35.62 -36.75 -8.05
N ASP A 934 -36.81 -37.20 -7.68
CA ASP A 934 -37.05 -37.91 -6.42
C ASP A 934 -38.47 -38.48 -6.40
N ARG A 935 -38.56 -39.72 -5.90
CA ARG A 935 -39.72 -40.53 -5.45
C ARG A 935 -40.28 -41.57 -6.43
N GLU A 936 -39.86 -42.81 -6.18
CA GLU A 936 -40.59 -44.03 -6.57
C GLU A 936 -41.83 -44.22 -5.67
N ASP A 937 -42.84 -44.83 -6.29
CA ASP A 937 -44.26 -44.85 -5.95
C ASP A 937 -44.67 -46.08 -5.11
N SER A 938 -45.82 -46.03 -4.42
CA SER A 938 -46.68 -47.21 -4.18
C SER A 938 -48.03 -46.85 -3.51
N ASP A 939 -49.04 -46.77 -4.38
CA ASP A 939 -50.29 -47.55 -4.37
C ASP A 939 -51.44 -47.30 -3.38
N GLU A 940 -52.59 -47.08 -4.03
CA GLU A 940 -53.96 -47.53 -3.77
C GLU A 940 -55.04 -46.61 -3.15
N LYS A 941 -55.95 -46.20 -4.07
CA LYS A 941 -57.43 -46.25 -4.04
C LYS A 941 -58.25 -45.18 -3.30
N GLY A 942 -59.11 -44.51 -4.09
CA GLY A 942 -60.56 -44.47 -3.84
C GLY A 942 -61.24 -43.11 -3.77
N ASP A 943 -61.90 -42.72 -4.86
CA ASP A 943 -63.14 -41.92 -5.02
C ASP A 943 -63.37 -40.59 -4.27
N GLY A 944 -63.77 -39.57 -5.04
CA GLY A 944 -64.98 -38.78 -4.74
C GLY A 944 -64.84 -37.31 -4.31
N GLU A 945 -64.88 -36.42 -5.29
CA GLU A 945 -65.72 -35.20 -5.36
C GLU A 945 -65.59 -33.98 -4.39
N VAL A 946 -65.42 -32.81 -5.05
CA VAL A 946 -65.84 -31.40 -4.81
C VAL A 946 -65.23 -30.45 -3.75
N ASP A 947 -64.75 -29.33 -4.31
CA ASP A 947 -64.82 -27.89 -3.95
C ASP A 947 -64.16 -27.28 -2.70
N ASP A 948 -63.30 -26.30 -3.05
CA ASP A 948 -63.17 -24.93 -2.58
C ASP A 948 -62.53 -24.53 -1.23
N GLU A 949 -61.45 -23.76 -1.43
CA GLU A 949 -61.07 -22.48 -0.82
C GLU A 949 -60.54 -22.39 0.63
N ALA A 950 -59.28 -21.93 0.65
CA ALA A 950 -58.73 -20.80 1.42
C ALA A 950 -58.40 -20.95 2.91
N ASP A 951 -57.09 -21.11 3.12
CA ASP A 951 -56.19 -20.25 3.93
C ASP A 951 -56.37 -20.20 5.45
N SER A 952 -55.34 -20.72 6.17
CA SER A 952 -55.02 -20.32 7.54
C SER A 952 -53.58 -20.69 7.94
N ASP A 953 -52.78 -19.64 8.16
CA ASP A 953 -51.97 -19.32 9.34
C ASP A 953 -51.17 -20.41 10.09
N GLY A 954 -49.84 -20.25 10.04
CA GLY A 954 -48.91 -20.09 11.19
C GLY A 954 -48.98 -21.02 12.42
N GLY A 955 -47.86 -21.68 12.73
CA GLY A 955 -47.59 -22.14 14.10
C GLY A 955 -46.52 -23.21 14.28
N ASP A 956 -45.32 -22.74 14.60
CA ASP A 956 -44.19 -23.34 15.34
C ASP A 956 -44.46 -24.61 16.20
N THR A 957 -43.50 -25.55 16.28
CA THR A 957 -42.82 -26.04 17.52
C THR A 957 -42.06 -27.37 17.31
N VAL A 958 -40.73 -27.25 17.29
CA VAL A 958 -39.63 -28.07 17.88
C VAL A 958 -39.82 -29.53 18.40
N MET A 959 -38.90 -30.42 17.98
CA MET A 959 -37.96 -31.28 18.78
C MET A 959 -37.86 -32.77 18.37
N ASN A 960 -36.68 -33.11 17.83
CA ASN A 960 -35.74 -34.20 18.19
C ASN A 960 -36.21 -35.63 18.52
N GLY A 961 -35.53 -36.61 17.90
CA GLY A 961 -35.40 -37.98 18.41
C GLY A 961 -34.73 -38.92 17.40
N ASP A 962 -33.44 -39.17 17.62
CA ASP A 962 -32.44 -39.79 16.74
C ASP A 962 -32.39 -41.34 16.85
N GLU A 963 -31.52 -41.93 16.01
CA GLU A 963 -30.90 -43.28 16.04
C GLU A 963 -31.58 -44.48 15.33
N ALA A 964 -30.88 -45.41 14.65
CA ALA A 964 -29.55 -45.50 14.03
C ALA A 964 -29.37 -46.92 13.40
N LEU A 965 -28.42 -47.02 12.46
CA LEU A 965 -27.58 -48.19 12.05
C LEU A 965 -28.10 -49.23 11.01
N GLY A 966 -27.27 -49.47 9.97
CA GLY A 966 -27.25 -50.78 9.27
C GLY A 966 -26.64 -50.89 7.87
N ASP A 967 -25.47 -50.29 7.63
CA ASP A 967 -24.38 -50.49 6.63
C ASP A 967 -24.35 -51.60 5.54
N GLU A 968 -23.49 -51.33 4.53
CA GLU A 968 -22.77 -52.18 3.53
C GLU A 968 -23.41 -52.58 2.15
N ASP A 969 -22.71 -52.62 0.99
CA ASP A 969 -21.49 -51.97 0.44
C ASP A 969 -21.27 -52.33 -1.08
N LEU A 970 -20.49 -51.52 -1.81
CA LEU A 970 -19.67 -51.74 -3.06
C LEU A 970 -20.25 -51.68 -4.52
N PRO A 971 -19.43 -51.35 -5.56
CA PRO A 971 -18.43 -50.25 -5.69
C PRO A 971 -18.32 -49.58 -7.10
N ARG A 972 -17.83 -48.32 -7.20
CA ARG A 972 -16.87 -47.83 -8.24
C ARG A 972 -16.40 -46.36 -8.07
N ASN A 973 -15.07 -46.18 -8.11
CA ASN A 973 -14.22 -44.98 -7.99
C ASN A 973 -14.46 -43.86 -9.03
N THR A 974 -14.37 -42.58 -8.60
CA THR A 974 -13.34 -41.58 -9.03
C THR A 974 -13.20 -40.46 -7.99
N SER A 975 -11.98 -39.96 -7.83
CA SER A 975 -11.45 -39.19 -6.70
C SER A 975 -11.31 -37.69 -6.96
N SER A 976 -11.78 -36.84 -6.04
CA SER A 976 -11.10 -35.60 -5.60
C SER A 976 -11.79 -35.05 -4.34
N VAL A 977 -11.15 -35.16 -3.17
CA VAL A 977 -11.69 -34.64 -1.90
C VAL A 977 -10.90 -33.41 -1.51
N ALA A 978 -11.60 -32.28 -1.45
CA ALA A 978 -11.17 -31.06 -0.77
C ALA A 978 -11.30 -31.26 0.74
N ILE A 979 -10.24 -30.92 1.49
CA ILE A 979 -10.21 -30.94 2.96
C ILE A 979 -11.30 -30.00 3.48
N THR A 980 -12.11 -30.48 4.41
CA THR A 980 -13.24 -29.70 4.95
C THR A 980 -12.77 -28.76 6.06
N ALA A 981 -13.42 -27.60 6.18
CA ALA A 981 -13.03 -26.54 7.13
C ALA A 981 -13.13 -26.98 8.61
N GLU A 982 -13.91 -28.02 8.90
CA GLU A 982 -14.03 -28.59 10.24
C GLU A 982 -12.79 -29.40 10.62
N GLU A 983 -12.18 -30.12 9.67
CA GLU A 983 -10.93 -30.86 9.86
C GLU A 983 -9.73 -29.92 10.05
N GLU A 984 -9.75 -28.76 9.37
CA GLU A 984 -8.72 -27.72 9.52
C GLU A 984 -8.84 -27.00 10.87
N GLU A 985 -10.06 -26.79 11.37
CA GLU A 985 -10.30 -26.17 12.68
C GLU A 985 -10.03 -27.14 13.84
N GLU A 986 -10.29 -28.44 13.65
CA GLU A 986 -9.95 -29.49 14.61
C GLU A 986 -8.44 -29.70 14.68
N PHE A 987 -7.75 -29.67 13.52
CA PHE A 987 -6.29 -29.66 13.45
C PHE A 987 -5.68 -28.42 14.11
N ALA A 988 -6.24 -27.23 13.90
CA ALA A 988 -5.77 -26.00 14.56
C ALA A 988 -5.98 -26.03 16.08
N ARG A 989 -7.09 -26.62 16.55
CA ARG A 989 -7.34 -26.84 17.99
C ARG A 989 -6.41 -27.88 18.59
N GLU A 990 -6.11 -28.97 17.89
CA GLU A 990 -5.14 -29.98 18.33
C GLU A 990 -3.70 -29.44 18.32
N LEU A 991 -3.33 -28.63 17.33
CA LEU A 991 -2.03 -27.97 17.25
C LEU A 991 -1.84 -26.94 18.38
N ALA A 992 -2.86 -26.13 18.67
CA ALA A 992 -2.82 -25.18 19.79
C ALA A 992 -2.69 -25.90 21.15
N LYS A 993 -3.30 -27.07 21.28
CA LYS A 993 -3.19 -27.92 22.47
C LYS A 993 -1.79 -28.56 22.58
N MET A 994 -1.20 -28.99 21.47
CA MET A 994 0.16 -29.55 21.41
C MET A 994 1.24 -28.50 21.75
N VAL A 995 1.05 -27.25 21.34
CA VAL A 995 1.96 -26.13 21.67
C VAL A 995 1.84 -25.75 23.16
N ALA A 996 0.63 -25.76 23.71
CA ALA A 996 0.41 -25.49 25.13
C ALA A 996 0.98 -26.57 26.06
N GLU A 997 0.96 -27.85 25.65
CA GLU A 997 1.56 -28.95 26.41
C GLU A 997 3.09 -29.02 26.29
N THR A 998 3.67 -28.48 25.21
CA THR A 998 5.14 -28.44 25.01
C THR A 998 5.81 -27.25 25.71
N GLY A 999 5.07 -26.17 25.98
CA GLY A 999 5.58 -24.96 26.67
C GLY A 999 5.56 -25.02 28.21
N GLY A 1000 5.02 -26.09 28.80
CA GLY A 1000 4.70 -26.19 30.23
C GLY A 1000 5.48 -27.26 31.00
N ALA A 1001 6.79 -27.42 30.78
CA ALA A 1001 7.60 -28.32 31.61
C ALA A 1001 9.06 -27.86 31.74
N GLN A 1002 9.33 -26.99 32.73
CA GLN A 1002 10.42 -27.14 33.72
C GLN A 1002 10.60 -25.84 34.53
N SER A 1003 10.12 -25.83 35.78
CA SER A 1003 10.78 -25.09 36.87
C SER A 1003 10.53 -25.78 38.21
N SER A 1004 11.57 -26.45 38.72
CA SER A 1004 11.88 -26.79 40.13
C SER A 1004 13.07 -27.78 40.04
N THR A 1005 14.29 -27.54 40.51
CA THR A 1005 14.74 -26.98 41.80
C THR A 1005 16.27 -26.71 41.78
N GLY A 1006 16.70 -25.55 42.29
CA GLY A 1006 17.82 -25.33 43.21
C GLY A 1006 19.29 -25.71 42.89
N GLY A 1007 20.15 -24.70 42.74
CA GLY A 1007 21.29 -24.49 43.67
C GLY A 1007 22.76 -24.62 43.20
N VAL A 1008 23.48 -23.47 43.23
CA VAL A 1008 24.84 -23.23 43.79
C VAL A 1008 26.11 -23.27 42.87
N GLU A 1009 26.77 -22.08 42.77
CA GLU A 1009 28.20 -21.72 42.59
C GLU A 1009 28.98 -22.08 41.29
N VAL A 1010 30.00 -21.38 40.76
CA VAL A 1010 30.75 -20.12 40.99
C VAL A 1010 31.66 -19.88 39.74
N GLY A 1011 31.90 -18.62 39.34
CA GLY A 1011 33.26 -18.18 38.97
C GLY A 1011 33.66 -17.86 37.51
N ARG A 1012 33.82 -16.55 37.26
CA ARG A 1012 34.96 -15.83 36.60
C ARG A 1012 35.08 -15.67 35.05
N LYS A 1013 34.97 -14.39 34.66
CA LYS A 1013 35.92 -13.49 33.94
C LYS A 1013 36.17 -13.59 32.42
N ASN A 1014 35.83 -12.45 31.78
CA ASN A 1014 36.56 -11.59 30.83
C ASN A 1014 36.91 -12.00 29.38
N ASP A 1015 36.48 -11.09 28.51
CA ASP A 1015 37.24 -10.36 27.46
C ASP A 1015 37.23 -10.82 25.99
N ARG A 1016 36.95 -9.80 25.15
CA ARG A 1016 37.42 -9.50 23.77
C ARG A 1016 36.63 -9.98 22.53
N ASN A 1017 36.00 -9.00 21.87
CA ASN A 1017 35.88 -8.88 20.40
C ASN A 1017 37.30 -8.78 19.76
N PRO A 1018 37.55 -9.06 18.44
CA PRO A 1018 36.66 -8.73 17.31
C PRO A 1018 36.72 -9.62 16.01
N THR A 1019 35.77 -9.35 15.10
CA THR A 1019 35.80 -9.43 13.61
C THR A 1019 36.09 -10.72 12.81
N SER A 1020 35.09 -10.99 11.94
CA SER A 1020 35.16 -11.36 10.50
C SER A 1020 35.26 -12.82 10.06
N SER A 1021 34.43 -13.07 9.04
CA SER A 1021 34.42 -14.12 8.00
C SER A 1021 33.94 -15.55 8.33
N ASN A 1022 33.15 -16.06 7.38
CA ASN A 1022 32.75 -17.46 7.15
C ASN A 1022 31.48 -17.98 7.85
N LEU A 1023 30.32 -17.65 7.26
CA LEU A 1023 29.03 -18.31 7.54
C LEU A 1023 28.49 -19.05 6.29
N PHE A 1024 29.32 -19.92 5.72
CA PHE A 1024 28.86 -21.09 4.98
C PHE A 1024 29.77 -22.26 5.36
N SER A 1025 29.43 -22.93 6.47
CA SER A 1025 29.91 -24.28 6.76
C SER A 1025 28.89 -24.98 7.64
N ASP A 1026 28.25 -25.95 6.99
CA ASP A 1026 27.67 -27.19 7.50
C ASP A 1026 28.12 -27.59 8.93
N GLN A 1027 27.23 -27.42 9.92
CA GLN A 1027 27.15 -28.22 11.15
C GLN A 1027 25.90 -27.86 11.98
N GLY A 1028 24.76 -28.34 11.51
CA GLY A 1028 23.53 -28.46 12.31
C GLY A 1028 23.58 -29.66 13.26
N LEU A 1029 23.00 -29.46 14.44
CA LEU A 1029 22.96 -30.36 15.60
C LEU A 1029 22.68 -31.85 15.29
N PRO A 1030 23.44 -32.78 15.92
CA PRO A 1030 23.34 -34.22 15.70
C PRO A 1030 22.36 -34.84 16.69
N LEU A 1031 21.09 -35.03 16.34
CA LEU A 1031 20.22 -35.97 17.09
C LEU A 1031 19.05 -36.58 16.30
N LEU A 1032 18.90 -36.28 15.02
CA LEU A 1032 17.76 -36.74 14.20
C LEU A 1032 18.17 -37.52 12.93
N LYS A 1033 19.41 -37.99 12.85
CA LYS A 1033 19.94 -38.82 11.74
C LYS A 1033 19.87 -40.34 11.99
N LYS A 1034 19.11 -40.80 12.99
CA LYS A 1034 19.06 -42.23 13.36
C LYS A 1034 17.69 -42.92 13.20
N ILE A 1035 16.69 -42.28 12.58
CA ILE A 1035 15.33 -42.84 12.48
C ILE A 1035 14.85 -43.03 11.02
N LEU A 1036 15.50 -42.48 10.00
CA LEU A 1036 15.11 -42.68 8.60
C LEU A 1036 16.32 -43.06 7.72
N ASN A 1037 16.70 -44.35 7.76
CA ASN A 1037 17.45 -45.03 6.70
C ASN A 1037 17.41 -46.55 6.93
N PRO A 1038 16.58 -47.33 6.19
CA PRO A 1038 16.77 -48.76 6.07
C PRO A 1038 17.12 -49.12 4.62
N ALA A 1039 18.43 -49.11 4.30
CA ALA A 1039 19.05 -49.94 3.27
C ALA A 1039 20.56 -49.68 3.24
N GLY A 1040 21.37 -50.65 3.70
CA GLY A 1040 22.83 -50.55 3.58
C GLY A 1040 23.64 -51.49 4.47
N SER A 1041 23.39 -52.81 4.44
CA SER A 1041 24.45 -53.81 4.63
C SER A 1041 24.00 -55.14 4.01
N LEU A 1042 24.58 -55.46 2.85
CA LEU A 1042 24.58 -56.80 2.28
C LEU A 1042 25.54 -57.65 3.11
N ASP A 1043 25.03 -58.70 3.73
CA ASP A 1043 25.80 -59.92 3.99
C ASP A 1043 24.93 -61.12 3.60
N THR A 1044 25.49 -61.91 2.70
CA THR A 1044 24.93 -63.10 2.06
C THR A 1044 24.86 -64.28 3.02
N SER A 1045 23.68 -64.88 3.21
CA SER A 1045 23.51 -66.33 3.37
C SER A 1045 22.05 -66.76 3.17
N ASP A 1046 21.90 -67.90 2.51
CA ASP A 1046 20.67 -68.56 2.04
C ASP A 1046 19.57 -68.81 3.07
N GLY A 1047 18.32 -68.83 2.60
CA GLY A 1047 17.24 -69.56 3.27
C GLY A 1047 15.84 -68.99 3.04
N ALA A 1048 15.04 -69.67 2.22
CA ALA A 1048 13.64 -69.37 1.93
C ALA A 1048 12.73 -69.27 3.18
N ASN A 1049 12.04 -68.14 3.37
CA ASN A 1049 10.58 -68.03 3.54
C ASN A 1049 10.14 -66.63 4.02
N VAL A 1050 9.21 -66.04 3.26
CA VAL A 1050 8.07 -65.18 3.63
C VAL A 1050 8.12 -64.40 4.96
N GLY A 1051 8.06 -63.07 4.85
CA GLY A 1051 7.75 -62.14 5.94
C GLY A 1051 7.12 -60.84 5.42
N ASP A 1052 5.95 -60.97 4.80
CA ASP A 1052 5.12 -59.93 4.17
C ASP A 1052 4.50 -58.99 5.22
N GLN A 1053 5.28 -58.23 6.01
CA GLN A 1053 4.74 -57.29 7.02
C GLN A 1053 5.53 -55.96 7.13
N MET A 1054 4.82 -54.84 7.10
CA MET A 1054 5.31 -53.46 7.26
C MET A 1054 4.97 -52.96 8.68
N THR A 1055 5.91 -52.31 9.36
CA THR A 1055 5.74 -51.86 10.75
C THR A 1055 5.18 -50.44 10.82
N PHE A 1056 4.02 -50.25 11.46
CA PHE A 1056 3.41 -48.95 11.73
C PHE A 1056 3.41 -48.68 13.25
N ALA A 1057 3.58 -47.45 13.71
CA ALA A 1057 3.51 -47.12 15.14
C ALA A 1057 2.11 -46.62 15.50
N LEU A 1058 1.36 -47.41 16.27
CA LEU A 1058 0.03 -47.06 16.74
C LEU A 1058 0.13 -46.24 18.03
N LEU A 1059 -0.40 -45.02 18.01
CA LEU A 1059 -0.48 -44.14 19.18
C LEU A 1059 -1.66 -44.58 20.05
N MET A 1060 -1.39 -45.13 21.23
CA MET A 1060 -2.43 -45.48 22.21
C MET A 1060 -2.42 -44.51 23.40
N LYS A 1061 -3.60 -44.00 23.77
CA LYS A 1061 -3.79 -43.12 24.93
C LYS A 1061 -4.25 -43.94 26.13
N LYS A 1062 -3.34 -44.25 27.07
CA LYS A 1062 -3.69 -44.86 28.37
C LYS A 1062 -3.55 -43.80 29.46
N GLY A 1063 -4.66 -43.15 29.80
CA GLY A 1063 -4.69 -42.01 30.72
C GLY A 1063 -4.15 -40.71 30.10
N ASN A 1064 -3.53 -39.85 30.92
CA ASN A 1064 -3.03 -38.52 30.50
C ASN A 1064 -1.63 -38.53 29.84
N LYS A 1065 -1.15 -39.68 29.36
CA LYS A 1065 0.11 -39.81 28.61
C LYS A 1065 -0.10 -40.72 27.38
N GLN A 1066 0.32 -40.25 26.21
CA GLN A 1066 0.30 -41.00 24.96
C GLN A 1066 1.53 -41.92 24.86
N GLN A 1067 1.36 -43.16 24.39
CA GLN A 1067 2.44 -44.11 24.12
C GLN A 1067 2.33 -44.65 22.70
N LEU A 1068 3.44 -44.68 21.96
CA LEU A 1068 3.53 -45.30 20.64
C LEU A 1068 3.88 -46.79 20.77
N LYS A 1069 3.07 -47.67 20.18
CA LYS A 1069 3.34 -49.11 20.13
C LYS A 1069 3.51 -49.57 18.68
N PRO A 1070 4.64 -50.18 18.29
CA PRO A 1070 4.82 -50.71 16.94
C PRO A 1070 3.86 -51.89 16.70
N MET A 1071 3.15 -51.84 15.59
CA MET A 1071 2.21 -52.83 15.09
C MET A 1071 2.68 -53.28 13.70
N GLN A 1072 2.77 -54.59 13.51
CA GLN A 1072 3.14 -55.18 12.22
C GLN A 1072 1.87 -55.43 11.42
N ILE A 1073 1.77 -54.82 10.24
CA ILE A 1073 0.64 -54.96 9.32
C ILE A 1073 1.12 -55.71 8.08
N PRO A 1074 0.36 -56.71 7.57
CA PRO A 1074 0.73 -57.42 6.34
C PRO A 1074 0.95 -56.49 5.13
N SER A 1075 1.93 -56.79 4.26
CA SER A 1075 2.25 -55.93 3.10
C SER A 1075 1.13 -55.88 2.07
N THR A 1076 0.25 -56.88 2.09
CA THR A 1076 -0.98 -56.96 1.30
C THR A 1076 -2.09 -56.03 1.79
N ALA A 1077 -1.97 -55.44 2.99
CA ALA A 1077 -2.98 -54.51 3.50
C ALA A 1077 -3.04 -53.23 2.63
N PRO A 1078 -4.23 -52.68 2.35
CA PRO A 1078 -4.39 -51.49 1.49
C PRO A 1078 -3.51 -50.31 1.94
N ILE A 1079 -3.35 -50.14 3.26
CA ILE A 1079 -2.51 -49.09 3.84
C ILE A 1079 -1.02 -49.26 3.54
N ALA A 1080 -0.53 -50.52 3.54
CA ALA A 1080 0.86 -50.83 3.21
C ALA A 1080 1.13 -50.70 1.71
N VAL A 1081 0.18 -51.12 0.85
CA VAL A 1081 0.26 -50.96 -0.61
C VAL A 1081 0.20 -49.49 -1.01
N HIS A 1082 -0.70 -48.70 -0.42
CA HIS A 1082 -0.83 -47.26 -0.70
C HIS A 1082 0.42 -46.50 -0.25
N THR A 1083 0.92 -46.77 0.97
CA THR A 1083 2.16 -46.17 1.48
C THR A 1083 3.36 -46.52 0.59
N ARG A 1084 3.44 -47.76 0.09
CA ARG A 1084 4.50 -48.18 -0.83
C ARG A 1084 4.41 -47.49 -2.19
N ASN A 1085 3.20 -47.37 -2.75
CA ASN A 1085 2.99 -46.68 -4.02
C ASN A 1085 3.31 -45.19 -3.90
N GLN A 1086 2.93 -44.55 -2.80
CA GLN A 1086 3.25 -43.15 -2.54
C GLN A 1086 4.77 -42.94 -2.37
N GLN A 1087 5.46 -43.79 -1.61
CA GLN A 1087 6.93 -43.73 -1.50
C GLN A 1087 7.65 -43.97 -2.84
N MET A 1088 7.09 -44.79 -3.73
CA MET A 1088 7.62 -44.97 -5.08
C MET A 1088 7.40 -43.73 -5.94
N HIS A 1089 6.23 -43.08 -5.84
CA HIS A 1089 5.92 -41.83 -6.54
C HIS A 1089 6.86 -40.71 -6.10
N ASP A 1090 7.03 -40.53 -4.79
CA ASP A 1090 7.92 -39.53 -4.20
C ASP A 1090 9.38 -39.74 -4.64
N ARG A 1091 9.83 -41.00 -4.76
CA ARG A 1091 11.18 -41.31 -5.28
C ARG A 1091 11.34 -40.95 -6.75
N VAL A 1092 10.32 -41.19 -7.57
CA VAL A 1092 10.35 -40.84 -9.00
C VAL A 1092 10.35 -39.33 -9.16
N GLU A 1093 9.50 -38.61 -8.42
CA GLU A 1093 9.49 -37.15 -8.41
C GLU A 1093 10.82 -36.58 -7.93
N HIS A 1094 11.41 -37.14 -6.87
CA HIS A 1094 12.70 -36.68 -6.38
C HIS A 1094 13.83 -36.95 -7.39
N GLN A 1095 13.79 -38.06 -8.13
CA GLN A 1095 14.74 -38.34 -9.22
C GLN A 1095 14.56 -37.38 -10.40
N GLN A 1096 13.32 -37.03 -10.76
CA GLN A 1096 13.03 -36.05 -11.79
C GLN A 1096 13.49 -34.65 -11.38
N LEU A 1097 13.21 -34.22 -10.15
CA LEU A 1097 13.71 -32.95 -9.61
C LEU A 1097 15.23 -32.92 -9.61
N LYS A 1098 15.88 -34.01 -9.18
CA LYS A 1098 17.34 -34.11 -9.17
C LYS A 1098 17.92 -34.00 -10.59
N LYS A 1099 17.26 -34.62 -11.58
CA LYS A 1099 17.68 -34.51 -12.99
C LYS A 1099 17.50 -33.09 -13.51
N ILE A 1100 16.41 -32.40 -13.18
CA ILE A 1100 16.15 -31.01 -13.59
C ILE A 1100 17.17 -30.06 -12.95
N VAL A 1101 17.47 -30.23 -11.67
CA VAL A 1101 18.46 -29.40 -10.96
C VAL A 1101 19.87 -29.61 -11.55
N LEU A 1102 20.26 -30.85 -11.82
CA LEU A 1102 21.54 -31.15 -12.48
C LEU A 1102 21.62 -30.57 -13.90
N ASP A 1103 20.54 -30.63 -14.68
CA ASP A 1103 20.50 -30.06 -16.04
C ASP A 1103 20.53 -28.52 -16.03
N TYR A 1104 19.91 -27.91 -15.01
CA TYR A 1104 19.97 -26.47 -14.78
C TYR A 1104 21.38 -26.01 -14.41
N GLU A 1105 22.02 -26.71 -13.47
CA GLU A 1105 23.40 -26.42 -13.02
C GLU A 1105 24.41 -26.62 -14.17
N GLN A 1106 24.23 -27.65 -15.00
CA GLN A 1106 25.05 -27.86 -16.20
C GLN A 1106 24.86 -26.75 -17.26
N ARG A 1107 23.64 -26.25 -17.46
CA ARG A 1107 23.41 -25.10 -18.36
C ARG A 1107 24.01 -23.81 -17.81
N GLU A 1108 23.92 -23.59 -16.51
CA GLU A 1108 24.48 -22.41 -15.87
C GLU A 1108 26.02 -22.43 -15.94
N GLU A 1109 26.65 -23.57 -15.67
CA GLU A 1109 28.10 -23.74 -15.86
C GLU A 1109 28.51 -23.56 -17.33
N ALA A 1110 27.76 -24.10 -18.29
CA ALA A 1110 28.06 -23.93 -19.71
C ALA A 1110 27.96 -22.46 -20.14
N ALA A 1111 26.94 -21.74 -19.66
CA ALA A 1111 26.78 -20.31 -19.89
C ALA A 1111 27.91 -19.49 -19.25
N GLN A 1112 28.32 -19.82 -18.02
CA GLN A 1112 29.45 -19.18 -17.35
C GLN A 1112 30.78 -19.45 -18.07
N ARG A 1113 31.00 -20.68 -18.58
CA ARG A 1113 32.19 -21.01 -19.39
C ARG A 1113 32.21 -20.25 -20.71
N GLN A 1114 31.07 -20.14 -21.40
CA GLN A 1114 30.96 -19.34 -22.62
C GLN A 1114 31.18 -17.85 -22.35
N HIS A 1115 30.62 -17.31 -21.26
CA HIS A 1115 30.82 -15.93 -20.86
C HIS A 1115 32.30 -15.66 -20.54
N MET A 1116 32.96 -16.56 -19.81
CA MET A 1116 34.38 -16.46 -19.49
C MET A 1116 35.26 -16.57 -20.74
N GLN A 1117 34.92 -17.46 -21.68
CA GLN A 1117 35.61 -17.58 -22.96
C GLN A 1117 35.46 -16.31 -23.80
N ALA A 1118 34.26 -15.71 -23.83
CA ALA A 1118 34.00 -14.47 -24.55
C ALA A 1118 34.74 -13.27 -23.93
N ASP A 1119 34.78 -13.17 -22.60
CA ASP A 1119 35.50 -12.11 -21.89
C ASP A 1119 37.03 -12.21 -22.07
N LEU A 1120 37.57 -13.43 -22.07
CA LEU A 1120 39.00 -13.63 -22.27
C LEU A 1120 39.41 -13.51 -23.75
N ALA A 1121 38.53 -13.89 -24.68
CA ALA A 1121 38.71 -13.62 -26.11
C ALA A 1121 38.73 -12.12 -26.41
N ARG A 1122 37.87 -11.33 -25.74
CA ARG A 1122 37.91 -9.85 -25.80
C ARG A 1122 39.20 -9.26 -25.24
N ARG A 1123 39.91 -10.00 -24.38
CA ARG A 1123 41.24 -9.65 -23.86
C ARG A 1123 42.40 -10.27 -24.66
N GLY A 1124 42.12 -10.88 -25.82
CA GLY A 1124 43.12 -11.47 -26.71
C GLY A 1124 43.64 -12.85 -26.32
N ILE A 1125 43.03 -13.51 -25.33
CA ILE A 1125 43.44 -14.83 -24.84
C ILE A 1125 42.40 -15.87 -25.26
N ASN A 1126 42.80 -16.83 -26.09
CA ASN A 1126 41.91 -17.86 -26.62
C ASN A 1126 41.96 -19.13 -25.77
N LEU A 1127 40.96 -19.34 -24.91
CA LEU A 1127 40.83 -20.54 -24.07
C LEU A 1127 40.00 -21.61 -24.79
N LYS A 1128 40.55 -22.83 -24.89
CA LYS A 1128 39.82 -24.03 -25.25
C LYS A 1128 39.68 -24.91 -24.02
N PHE A 1129 38.45 -25.15 -23.59
CA PHE A 1129 38.15 -26.18 -22.61
C PHE A 1129 38.21 -27.54 -23.30
N VAL A 1130 39.04 -28.46 -22.78
CA VAL A 1130 39.06 -29.85 -23.24
C VAL A 1130 37.92 -30.56 -22.51
N ASN A 1131 36.99 -31.14 -23.26
CA ASN A 1131 35.96 -32.01 -22.70
C ASN A 1131 36.61 -33.36 -22.40
N ASP A 1132 36.59 -33.79 -21.14
CA ASP A 1132 36.69 -35.21 -20.77
C ASP A 1132 35.33 -35.88 -20.85
#